data_AF-A0A9F5IH73-F1
#
_entry.id   AF-A0A9F5IH73-F1
#
_cell.length_a   1.000
_cell.length_b   1.000
_cell.length_c   1.000
_cell.angle_alpha   90.00
_cell.angle_beta   90.00
_cell.angle_gamma   90.00
#
_symmetry.space_group_name_H-M   'P 1'
#
loop_
_entity.id
_entity.type
_entity.pdbx_description
1 polymer ?
#
loop_
_entity_poly.entity_id
_entity_poly.type
_entity_poly.pdbx_seq_one_letter_code
_entity_poly.pdbx_strand_id
1 'polypeptide(L)'
;MNRNSATMRFCFFILTFCHGILGDVLQLDKMYGRITSPDFPNVYPNSKERIWNITLPQGYTIHIYFTHFNVELSYQCEYDYVKLHSGGKVVATLCGHESTDTEEAPGKKIYRSIDNNLAVTFRSDYSNEKQFTGFEAFYAADDIDECEQQLDGESPCDHYCHNYLGGFYCSCRIGYLLHRDKKTCKAHCPNKVLTARTGEISSPDYPNPYPKVSECNYGIRVEGGFTVILEFVGTFDVEAHPEVLCPYDILKIKTPNKEFGPFCGNTPPPKIETRSNAVDIKFITDLSGAHAGWKLRYETTALPCPSPQAPPNGRISPVQAKYIMKDFYSLSCNVGYVLLENKLIVASFKAVCQRDGTWNKPMAQCTIVDCGPANDIANGTLVYVTRRDISTYQAKIKYNCESPFYALKAGHSGNYQCAPDGFWRDHKGNKAPPVCEPVCGVQTSNTLKRIFGGQKALPGQFPWQVLITDAQGTTGGGALLYDNWILTAAHVLSSPADASSLTLKLGILNKRSPHYHQAWAESAFVHRGFANDGINFDNDIALIKLKHKVPISKNITPICLPGYKPSFRVNTNNTGIISGWGKTERSRQSRFLLYTEVDVVEPNKCKAAYASRTLEGKPLTLTENMLCAGTEEGGKDSCYGDSGGALVFRDTETKRWFVGGVVSWGLECGSAELYGVYTKAANYVSWIEALIAHHS
;
A
#
# COMPACT_ATOMS: atom_id res chain seq x y z
N MET A 1 -18.25 -32.59 -63.93
CA MET A 1 -18.11 -32.68 -65.41
C MET A 1 -16.82 -33.41 -65.75
N ASN A 2 -16.89 -34.72 -66.02
CA ASN A 2 -16.31 -35.34 -67.21
C ASN A 2 -16.63 -36.84 -67.20
N ARG A 3 -17.12 -37.29 -68.37
CA ARG A 3 -17.52 -38.65 -68.72
C ARG A 3 -16.34 -39.61 -68.68
N ASN A 4 -16.60 -40.89 -68.38
CA ASN A 4 -16.27 -41.93 -69.35
C ASN A 4 -17.10 -43.20 -69.14
N SER A 5 -17.55 -43.72 -70.27
CA SER A 5 -18.45 -44.84 -70.50
C SER A 5 -17.62 -46.09 -70.84
N ALA A 6 -18.05 -47.28 -70.39
CA ALA A 6 -17.59 -48.54 -70.95
C ALA A 6 -18.71 -49.60 -70.88
N THR A 7 -19.28 -49.84 -72.06
CA THR A 7 -20.10 -50.97 -72.51
C THR A 7 -19.38 -52.31 -72.34
N MET A 8 -20.07 -53.38 -71.90
CA MET A 8 -19.69 -54.75 -72.29
C MET A 8 -20.82 -55.79 -72.19
N ARG A 9 -21.29 -56.19 -73.38
CA ARG A 9 -21.70 -57.53 -73.88
C ARG A 9 -22.45 -58.53 -72.97
N PHE A 10 -23.71 -58.77 -73.36
CA PHE A 10 -24.46 -60.00 -73.11
C PHE A 10 -23.88 -61.17 -73.93
N CYS A 11 -23.47 -62.25 -73.26
CA CYS A 11 -23.26 -63.57 -73.86
C CYS A 11 -24.36 -64.51 -73.33
N PHE A 12 -25.23 -64.98 -74.22
CA PHE A 12 -26.14 -66.10 -73.96
C PHE A 12 -25.36 -67.41 -74.13
N PHE A 13 -25.22 -68.18 -73.06
CA PHE A 13 -24.82 -69.59 -73.13
C PHE A 13 -26.03 -70.47 -72.81
N ILE A 14 -26.45 -71.24 -73.81
CA ILE A 14 -27.37 -72.37 -73.68
C ILE A 14 -26.54 -73.55 -73.14
N LEU A 15 -26.96 -74.15 -72.02
CA LEU A 15 -26.43 -75.44 -71.55
C LEU A 15 -27.54 -76.30 -70.93
N THR A 16 -27.99 -77.24 -71.76
CA THR A 16 -28.24 -78.66 -71.47
C THR A 16 -28.34 -79.10 -70.00
N PHE A 17 -29.55 -79.58 -69.65
CA PHE A 17 -29.85 -80.38 -68.47
C PHE A 17 -29.12 -81.73 -68.51
N CYS A 18 -28.33 -82.01 -67.47
CA CYS A 18 -27.87 -83.35 -67.13
C CYS A 18 -28.50 -83.72 -65.78
N HIS A 19 -29.39 -84.72 -65.77
CA HIS A 19 -30.05 -85.23 -64.56
C HIS A 19 -29.06 -86.09 -63.76
N GLY A 20 -28.69 -85.60 -62.58
CA GLY A 20 -28.01 -86.33 -61.52
C GLY A 20 -28.56 -85.87 -60.18
N ILE A 21 -28.85 -86.82 -59.28
CA ILE A 21 -29.48 -86.63 -57.97
C ILE A 21 -28.63 -85.65 -57.13
N LEU A 22 -29.10 -84.42 -56.95
CA LEU A 22 -28.62 -83.47 -55.94
C LEU A 22 -29.80 -83.13 -55.02
N GLY A 23 -29.61 -83.26 -53.70
CA GLY A 23 -30.54 -82.67 -52.73
C GLY A 23 -30.68 -81.17 -52.97
N ASP A 24 -31.88 -80.63 -52.78
CA ASP A 24 -32.18 -79.20 -52.97
C ASP A 24 -31.40 -78.37 -51.93
N VAL A 25 -30.30 -77.74 -52.34
CA VAL A 25 -29.56 -76.75 -51.53
C VAL A 25 -30.03 -75.34 -51.88
N LEU A 26 -30.58 -74.63 -50.91
CA LEU A 26 -31.04 -73.25 -51.04
C LEU A 26 -30.06 -72.31 -50.34
N GLN A 27 -29.51 -71.35 -51.08
CA GLN A 27 -28.69 -70.28 -50.53
C GLN A 27 -29.58 -69.10 -50.14
N LEU A 28 -29.43 -68.61 -48.91
CA LEU A 28 -30.20 -67.51 -48.35
C LEU A 28 -29.24 -66.42 -47.83
N ASP A 29 -29.37 -65.21 -48.34
CA ASP A 29 -28.49 -64.06 -48.06
C ASP A 29 -29.21 -62.87 -47.42
N LYS A 30 -30.52 -63.01 -47.17
CA LYS A 30 -31.34 -61.96 -46.56
C LYS A 30 -31.18 -61.94 -45.04
N MET A 31 -31.19 -60.74 -44.45
CA MET A 31 -31.08 -60.49 -43.00
C MET A 31 -32.20 -61.11 -42.16
N TYR A 32 -33.29 -61.55 -42.77
CA TYR A 32 -34.32 -62.36 -42.15
C TYR A 32 -35.03 -63.20 -43.20
N GLY A 33 -35.65 -64.29 -42.79
CA GLY A 33 -36.40 -65.13 -43.70
C GLY A 33 -37.21 -66.21 -43.00
N ARG A 34 -38.03 -66.88 -43.81
CA ARG A 34 -38.90 -67.98 -43.39
C ARG A 34 -38.49 -69.23 -44.17
N ILE A 35 -38.28 -70.33 -43.46
CA ILE A 35 -38.00 -71.64 -44.03
C ILE A 35 -39.04 -72.65 -43.53
N THR A 36 -39.44 -73.56 -44.40
CA THR A 36 -40.44 -74.59 -44.06
C THR A 36 -40.01 -75.94 -44.62
N SER A 37 -40.46 -77.03 -43.99
CA SER A 37 -40.35 -78.36 -44.59
C SER A 37 -41.03 -78.40 -45.97
N PRO A 38 -40.64 -79.35 -46.85
CA PRO A 38 -41.34 -79.55 -48.12
C PRO A 38 -42.84 -79.77 -47.89
N ASP A 39 -43.66 -79.16 -48.74
CA ASP A 39 -45.13 -79.22 -48.76
C ASP A 39 -45.89 -78.68 -47.54
N PHE A 40 -45.19 -78.06 -46.58
CA PHE A 40 -45.80 -77.39 -45.41
C PHE A 40 -46.93 -76.41 -45.84
N PRO A 41 -48.12 -76.42 -45.20
CA PRO A 41 -48.45 -77.09 -43.92
C PRO A 41 -48.92 -78.55 -44.04
N ASN A 42 -48.81 -79.18 -45.21
CA ASN A 42 -49.16 -80.59 -45.38
C ASN A 42 -48.05 -81.52 -44.87
N VAL A 43 -48.36 -82.83 -44.83
CA VAL A 43 -47.40 -83.88 -44.45
C VAL A 43 -46.21 -83.89 -45.41
N TYR A 44 -44.99 -83.93 -44.87
CA TYR A 44 -43.80 -83.93 -45.71
C TYR A 44 -43.56 -85.30 -46.38
N PRO A 45 -43.03 -85.32 -47.61
CA PRO A 45 -42.73 -86.57 -48.34
C PRO A 45 -41.52 -87.33 -47.76
N ASN A 46 -41.56 -88.67 -47.82
CA ASN A 46 -40.44 -89.56 -47.46
C ASN A 46 -39.25 -89.37 -48.41
N SER A 47 -38.05 -89.73 -47.94
CA SER A 47 -36.79 -89.78 -48.68
C SER A 47 -36.38 -88.43 -49.27
N LYS A 48 -36.61 -87.37 -48.50
CA LYS A 48 -36.30 -86.00 -48.88
C LYS A 48 -35.23 -85.42 -47.99
N GLU A 49 -34.28 -84.75 -48.63
CA GLU A 49 -33.25 -83.96 -47.97
C GLU A 49 -33.26 -82.55 -48.58
N ARG A 50 -33.28 -81.54 -47.70
CA ARG A 50 -33.22 -80.13 -48.08
C ARG A 50 -32.27 -79.39 -47.16
N ILE A 51 -31.42 -78.55 -47.72
CA ILE A 51 -30.42 -77.78 -46.98
C ILE A 51 -30.63 -76.30 -47.26
N TRP A 52 -30.75 -75.50 -46.21
CA TRP A 52 -30.73 -74.04 -46.29
C TRP A 52 -29.42 -73.52 -45.74
N ASN A 53 -28.60 -72.90 -46.57
CA ASN A 53 -27.39 -72.20 -46.14
C ASN A 53 -27.70 -70.71 -46.02
N ILE A 54 -27.72 -70.23 -44.79
CA ILE A 54 -27.92 -68.82 -44.48
C ILE A 54 -26.54 -68.19 -44.27
N THR A 55 -26.19 -67.20 -45.09
CA THR A 55 -24.92 -66.46 -44.98
C THR A 55 -25.21 -64.97 -44.90
N LEU A 56 -24.78 -64.33 -43.83
CA LEU A 56 -24.93 -62.89 -43.59
C LEU A 56 -23.58 -62.16 -43.75
N PRO A 57 -23.55 -60.82 -43.89
CA PRO A 57 -22.32 -60.04 -43.82
C PRO A 57 -21.55 -60.26 -42.51
N GLN A 58 -20.24 -59.97 -42.51
CA GLN A 58 -19.45 -59.92 -41.27
C GLN A 58 -20.03 -58.86 -40.32
N GLY A 59 -19.90 -59.08 -39.00
CA GLY A 59 -20.54 -58.25 -37.97
C GLY A 59 -21.92 -58.74 -37.54
N TYR A 60 -22.43 -59.85 -38.10
CA TYR A 60 -23.71 -60.44 -37.71
C TYR A 60 -23.58 -61.92 -37.33
N THR A 61 -24.43 -62.35 -36.41
CA THR A 61 -24.78 -63.75 -36.17
C THR A 61 -26.22 -64.00 -36.61
N ILE A 62 -26.64 -65.25 -36.69
CA ILE A 62 -27.96 -65.67 -37.15
C ILE A 62 -28.66 -66.34 -35.99
N HIS A 63 -29.81 -65.81 -35.57
CA HIS A 63 -30.70 -66.52 -34.67
C HIS A 63 -31.85 -67.17 -35.45
N ILE A 64 -32.24 -68.39 -35.07
CA ILE A 64 -33.35 -69.13 -35.66
C ILE A 64 -34.27 -69.68 -34.57
N TYR A 65 -35.58 -69.63 -34.82
CA TYR A 65 -36.60 -70.21 -33.96
C TYR A 65 -37.71 -70.85 -34.78
N PHE A 66 -38.41 -71.81 -34.17
CA PHE A 66 -39.45 -72.60 -34.81
C PHE A 66 -40.82 -72.18 -34.26
N THR A 67 -41.78 -71.93 -35.16
CA THR A 67 -43.17 -71.60 -34.81
C THR A 67 -44.06 -72.84 -34.86
N HIS A 68 -43.69 -73.82 -35.68
CA HIS A 68 -44.33 -75.13 -35.78
C HIS A 68 -43.25 -76.20 -35.96
N PHE A 69 -43.37 -77.31 -35.24
CA PHE A 69 -42.43 -78.43 -35.36
C PHE A 69 -43.14 -79.75 -35.06
N ASN A 70 -43.24 -80.62 -36.05
CA ASN A 70 -43.87 -81.92 -36.00
C ASN A 70 -43.11 -82.87 -36.94
N VAL A 71 -42.05 -83.49 -36.43
CA VAL A 71 -41.14 -84.38 -37.18
C VAL A 71 -41.08 -85.72 -36.44
N GLU A 72 -40.92 -86.83 -37.17
CA GLU A 72 -40.85 -88.17 -36.57
C GLU A 72 -39.82 -88.24 -35.43
N LEU A 73 -40.21 -88.85 -34.30
CA LEU A 73 -39.35 -89.03 -33.13
C LEU A 73 -38.59 -90.37 -33.24
N SER A 74 -37.26 -90.31 -33.19
CA SER A 74 -36.37 -91.48 -33.15
C SER A 74 -35.20 -91.23 -32.20
N TYR A 75 -34.59 -92.27 -31.63
CA TYR A 75 -33.42 -92.13 -30.75
C TYR A 75 -32.30 -91.32 -31.43
N GLN A 76 -31.81 -90.26 -30.78
CA GLN A 76 -30.83 -89.30 -31.32
C GLN A 76 -31.22 -88.66 -32.67
N CYS A 77 -32.52 -88.65 -33.00
CA CYS A 77 -33.03 -88.15 -34.28
C CYS A 77 -32.36 -88.81 -35.50
N GLU A 78 -32.14 -90.12 -35.46
CA GLU A 78 -31.48 -90.89 -36.53
C GLU A 78 -32.33 -91.09 -37.80
N TYR A 79 -33.67 -91.07 -37.70
CA TYR A 79 -34.58 -91.20 -38.85
C TYR A 79 -34.80 -89.83 -39.49
N ASP A 80 -35.81 -89.10 -39.02
CA ASP A 80 -36.13 -87.76 -39.50
C ASP A 80 -35.58 -86.68 -38.55
N TYR A 81 -34.98 -85.64 -39.13
CA TYR A 81 -34.40 -84.57 -38.31
C TYR A 81 -34.30 -83.22 -39.01
N VAL A 82 -34.19 -82.18 -38.19
CA VAL A 82 -33.67 -80.86 -38.55
C VAL A 82 -32.35 -80.63 -37.82
N LYS A 83 -31.26 -80.46 -38.56
CA LYS A 83 -29.90 -80.26 -38.02
C LYS A 83 -29.42 -78.84 -38.30
N LEU A 84 -28.92 -78.17 -37.27
CA LEU A 84 -28.35 -76.83 -37.32
C LEU A 84 -26.83 -76.91 -37.21
N HIS A 85 -26.09 -76.28 -38.13
CA HIS A 85 -24.63 -76.32 -38.17
C HIS A 85 -24.03 -74.93 -38.45
N SER A 86 -23.05 -74.50 -37.65
CA SER A 86 -22.37 -73.19 -37.75
C SER A 86 -20.95 -73.27 -37.20
N GLY A 87 -19.99 -72.50 -37.74
CA GLY A 87 -18.61 -72.48 -37.27
C GLY A 87 -17.90 -73.83 -37.28
N GLY A 88 -18.30 -74.75 -38.18
CA GLY A 88 -17.78 -76.12 -38.24
C GLY A 88 -18.26 -77.05 -37.11
N LYS A 89 -19.28 -76.64 -36.33
CA LYS A 89 -19.87 -77.42 -35.23
C LYS A 89 -21.38 -77.59 -35.43
N VAL A 90 -21.91 -78.72 -34.94
CA VAL A 90 -23.36 -78.94 -34.85
C VAL A 90 -23.90 -78.12 -33.68
N VAL A 91 -24.79 -77.17 -33.96
CA VAL A 91 -25.46 -76.32 -32.97
C VAL A 91 -26.60 -77.09 -32.30
N ALA A 92 -27.40 -77.85 -33.07
CA ALA A 92 -28.47 -78.71 -32.57
C ALA A 92 -28.88 -79.77 -33.61
N THR A 93 -29.45 -80.90 -33.15
CA THR A 93 -30.18 -81.88 -33.99
C THR A 93 -31.55 -82.09 -33.37
N LEU A 94 -32.62 -81.89 -34.14
CA LEU A 94 -33.99 -81.72 -33.64
C LEU A 94 -34.95 -82.72 -34.29
N CYS A 95 -35.84 -83.32 -33.51
CA CYS A 95 -36.92 -84.22 -33.96
C CYS A 95 -38.04 -84.28 -32.88
N GLY A 96 -39.17 -84.93 -33.19
CA GLY A 96 -40.34 -84.98 -32.30
C GLY A 96 -41.33 -83.83 -32.52
N HIS A 97 -42.27 -83.68 -31.57
CA HIS A 97 -43.36 -82.71 -31.64
C HIS A 97 -43.57 -81.95 -30.33
N GLU A 98 -43.51 -82.64 -29.19
CA GLU A 98 -43.77 -82.03 -27.88
C GLU A 98 -42.48 -81.77 -27.12
N SER A 99 -42.44 -80.71 -26.31
CA SER A 99 -41.27 -80.39 -25.46
C SER A 99 -41.01 -81.43 -24.36
N THR A 100 -41.89 -82.42 -24.21
CA THR A 100 -41.80 -83.54 -23.26
C THR A 100 -41.26 -84.82 -23.89
N ASP A 101 -40.94 -84.81 -25.19
CA ASP A 101 -40.34 -85.95 -25.89
C ASP A 101 -38.93 -86.26 -25.32
N THR A 102 -38.47 -87.50 -25.50
CA THR A 102 -37.15 -87.95 -25.00
C THR A 102 -35.97 -87.33 -25.75
N GLU A 103 -36.23 -86.72 -26.92
CA GLU A 103 -35.25 -86.04 -27.78
C GLU A 103 -35.61 -84.55 -27.93
N GLU A 104 -34.69 -83.74 -28.46
CA GLU A 104 -34.85 -82.28 -28.48
C GLU A 104 -35.83 -81.81 -29.58
N ALA A 105 -37.10 -81.61 -29.21
CA ALA A 105 -38.01 -80.73 -29.96
C ALA A 105 -37.72 -79.26 -29.61
N PRO A 106 -37.68 -78.32 -30.58
CA PRO A 106 -37.17 -76.96 -30.35
C PRO A 106 -38.02 -76.09 -29.40
N GLY A 107 -39.31 -76.38 -29.24
CA GLY A 107 -40.22 -75.62 -28.39
C GLY A 107 -40.17 -74.11 -28.66
N LYS A 108 -39.87 -73.30 -27.63
CA LYS A 108 -39.68 -71.84 -27.74
C LYS A 108 -38.20 -71.41 -27.73
N LYS A 109 -37.27 -72.36 -27.89
CA LYS A 109 -35.83 -72.08 -27.82
C LYS A 109 -35.37 -71.37 -29.09
N ILE A 110 -34.52 -70.37 -28.91
CA ILE A 110 -33.84 -69.65 -30.00
C ILE A 110 -32.43 -70.19 -30.09
N TYR A 111 -32.03 -70.62 -31.27
CA TYR A 111 -30.67 -71.10 -31.55
C TYR A 111 -29.89 -69.99 -32.25
N ARG A 112 -28.64 -69.76 -31.84
CA ARG A 112 -27.75 -68.77 -32.45
C ARG A 112 -26.58 -69.45 -33.14
N SER A 113 -26.17 -68.91 -34.28
CA SER A 113 -24.95 -69.31 -34.97
C SER A 113 -23.70 -68.83 -34.21
N ILE A 114 -22.58 -69.51 -34.43
CA ILE A 114 -21.27 -69.16 -33.87
C ILE A 114 -20.60 -68.07 -34.72
N ASP A 115 -20.79 -68.13 -36.04
CA ASP A 115 -20.29 -67.19 -37.02
C ASP A 115 -21.44 -66.59 -37.84
N ASN A 116 -21.12 -65.87 -38.92
CA ASN A 116 -22.10 -65.28 -39.83
C ASN A 116 -22.78 -66.30 -40.77
N ASN A 117 -22.64 -67.61 -40.51
CA ASN A 117 -23.20 -68.69 -41.32
C ASN A 117 -24.02 -69.69 -40.49
N LEU A 118 -25.16 -70.12 -41.03
CA LEU A 118 -26.00 -71.16 -40.44
C LEU A 118 -26.53 -72.08 -41.54
N ALA A 119 -26.14 -73.35 -41.49
CA ALA A 119 -26.69 -74.40 -42.33
C ALA A 119 -27.80 -75.13 -41.58
N VAL A 120 -28.99 -75.21 -42.19
CA VAL A 120 -30.16 -75.95 -41.68
C VAL A 120 -30.41 -77.12 -42.62
N THR A 121 -30.32 -78.35 -42.13
CA THR A 121 -30.56 -79.57 -42.93
C THR A 121 -31.80 -80.27 -42.42
N PHE A 122 -32.82 -80.40 -43.26
CA PHE A 122 -33.96 -81.29 -43.04
C PHE A 122 -33.75 -82.58 -43.80
N ARG A 123 -33.91 -83.72 -43.12
CA ARG A 123 -33.86 -85.05 -43.73
C ARG A 123 -35.05 -85.88 -43.26
N SER A 124 -35.68 -86.58 -44.20
CA SER A 124 -36.67 -87.64 -43.94
C SER A 124 -36.20 -88.98 -44.49
N ASP A 125 -36.50 -90.05 -43.77
CA ASP A 125 -36.14 -91.43 -44.07
C ASP A 125 -37.11 -92.05 -45.11
N TYR A 126 -37.12 -93.37 -45.27
CA TYR A 126 -38.01 -94.02 -46.25
C TYR A 126 -39.45 -94.23 -45.76
N SER A 127 -39.76 -93.99 -44.48
CA SER A 127 -40.98 -94.46 -43.83
C SER A 127 -41.59 -93.47 -42.80
N ASN A 128 -42.52 -92.62 -43.25
CA ASN A 128 -43.47 -91.96 -42.35
C ASN A 128 -44.72 -92.82 -42.09
N GLU A 129 -44.73 -93.61 -41.02
CA GLU A 129 -45.93 -94.41 -40.65
C GLU A 129 -47.09 -93.53 -40.13
N LYS A 130 -46.78 -92.34 -39.62
CA LYS A 130 -47.74 -91.35 -39.11
C LYS A 130 -47.71 -90.08 -39.97
N GLN A 131 -48.76 -89.26 -39.87
CA GLN A 131 -48.87 -88.00 -40.59
C GLN A 131 -48.15 -86.88 -39.83
N PHE A 132 -46.90 -86.60 -40.20
CA PHE A 132 -46.09 -85.53 -39.64
C PHE A 132 -46.08 -84.30 -40.56
N THR A 133 -46.55 -83.16 -40.06
CA THR A 133 -46.72 -81.92 -40.84
C THR A 133 -45.42 -81.12 -41.02
N GLY A 134 -44.31 -81.55 -40.43
CA GLY A 134 -42.99 -80.95 -40.57
C GLY A 134 -42.83 -79.67 -39.77
N PHE A 135 -42.13 -78.67 -40.30
CA PHE A 135 -41.76 -77.48 -39.53
C PHE A 135 -41.91 -76.16 -40.29
N GLU A 136 -42.05 -75.09 -39.51
CA GLU A 136 -41.90 -73.71 -39.93
C GLU A 136 -40.89 -73.03 -38.99
N ALA A 137 -39.89 -72.40 -39.57
CA ALA A 137 -38.88 -71.65 -38.84
C ALA A 137 -38.65 -70.27 -39.45
N PHE A 138 -38.27 -69.34 -38.58
CA PHE A 138 -37.88 -67.99 -38.94
C PHE A 138 -36.48 -67.73 -38.43
N TYR A 139 -35.67 -67.10 -39.27
CA TYR A 139 -34.32 -66.68 -38.91
C TYR A 139 -34.17 -65.17 -39.10
N ALA A 140 -33.31 -64.55 -38.31
CA ALA A 140 -32.94 -63.14 -38.46
C ALA A 140 -31.50 -62.88 -38.00
N ALA A 141 -30.95 -61.76 -38.46
CA ALA A 141 -29.63 -61.27 -38.13
C ALA A 141 -29.62 -60.65 -36.72
N ASP A 142 -28.69 -61.10 -35.88
CA ASP A 142 -28.28 -60.45 -34.62
C ASP A 142 -26.96 -59.71 -34.87
N ASP A 143 -26.93 -58.41 -34.61
CA ASP A 143 -25.72 -57.58 -34.65
C ASP A 143 -24.71 -58.02 -33.58
N ILE A 144 -23.43 -58.08 -33.93
CA ILE A 144 -22.35 -58.36 -32.98
C ILE A 144 -21.92 -57.03 -32.35
N ASP A 145 -22.09 -56.87 -31.04
CA ASP A 145 -21.49 -55.73 -30.35
C ASP A 145 -20.01 -56.00 -30.05
N GLU A 146 -19.12 -55.54 -30.94
CA GLU A 146 -17.68 -55.72 -30.74
C GLU A 146 -17.13 -54.92 -29.56
N CYS A 147 -17.87 -53.91 -29.05
CA CYS A 147 -17.48 -53.15 -27.89
C CYS A 147 -17.73 -53.90 -26.58
N GLU A 148 -18.68 -54.85 -26.57
CA GLU A 148 -18.93 -55.75 -25.43
C GLU A 148 -18.09 -57.03 -25.50
N GLN A 149 -17.65 -57.44 -26.69
CA GLN A 149 -16.76 -58.60 -26.87
C GLN A 149 -15.30 -58.24 -26.56
N GLN A 150 -14.89 -58.44 -25.31
CA GLN A 150 -13.48 -58.33 -24.93
C GLN A 150 -12.67 -59.51 -25.52
N LEU A 151 -11.97 -59.26 -26.61
CA LEU A 151 -10.95 -60.19 -27.14
C LEU A 151 -9.75 -60.18 -26.18
N ASP A 152 -9.45 -61.31 -25.55
CA ASP A 152 -8.35 -61.47 -24.58
C ASP A 152 -8.33 -60.44 -23.43
N GLY A 153 -9.50 -59.91 -23.05
CA GLY A 153 -9.64 -58.92 -21.97
C GLY A 153 -9.29 -57.49 -22.36
N GLU A 154 -8.95 -57.22 -23.63
CA GLU A 154 -8.67 -55.87 -24.14
C GLU A 154 -9.81 -55.33 -25.02
N SER A 155 -10.08 -54.03 -24.87
CA SER A 155 -11.02 -53.31 -25.72
C SER A 155 -10.46 -53.19 -27.15
N PRO A 156 -11.29 -53.31 -28.20
CA PRO A 156 -10.85 -53.17 -29.58
C PRO A 156 -10.40 -51.73 -29.94
N CYS A 157 -10.72 -50.76 -29.08
CA CYS A 157 -10.38 -49.35 -29.20
C CYS A 157 -9.61 -48.84 -27.98
N ASP A 158 -8.64 -47.95 -28.20
CA ASP A 158 -7.79 -47.38 -27.15
C ASP A 158 -8.57 -46.48 -26.16
N HIS A 159 -9.53 -45.70 -26.66
CA HIS A 159 -10.34 -44.79 -25.83
C HIS A 159 -11.84 -45.11 -25.84
N TYR A 160 -12.53 -44.85 -26.96
CA TYR A 160 -13.97 -45.04 -27.07
C TYR A 160 -14.26 -45.96 -28.25
N CYS A 161 -15.06 -47.00 -27.97
CA CYS A 161 -15.61 -47.90 -28.98
C CYS A 161 -17.08 -47.53 -29.24
N HIS A 162 -17.45 -47.47 -30.51
CA HIS A 162 -18.82 -47.18 -30.95
C HIS A 162 -19.29 -48.31 -31.86
N ASN A 163 -20.26 -49.09 -31.38
CA ASN A 163 -20.91 -50.14 -32.16
C ASN A 163 -21.97 -49.52 -33.11
N TYR A 164 -22.13 -50.11 -34.29
CA TYR A 164 -23.20 -49.83 -35.24
C TYR A 164 -23.58 -51.11 -35.98
N LEU A 165 -24.74 -51.12 -36.64
CA LEU A 165 -25.20 -52.32 -37.34
C LEU A 165 -24.17 -52.80 -38.38
N GLY A 166 -23.55 -53.96 -38.12
CA GLY A 166 -22.55 -54.61 -38.96
C GLY A 166 -21.10 -54.23 -38.69
N GLY A 167 -20.79 -53.51 -37.60
CA GLY A 167 -19.40 -53.30 -37.17
C GLY A 167 -19.21 -52.17 -36.15
N PHE A 168 -17.96 -51.80 -35.90
CA PHE A 168 -17.62 -50.73 -34.94
C PHE A 168 -16.61 -49.72 -35.48
N TYR A 169 -16.46 -48.59 -34.78
CA TYR A 169 -15.36 -47.65 -34.99
C TYR A 169 -14.86 -47.05 -33.68
N CYS A 170 -13.60 -46.60 -33.69
CA CYS A 170 -12.98 -45.98 -32.52
C CYS A 170 -12.96 -44.46 -32.61
N SER A 171 -13.07 -43.78 -31.47
CA SER A 171 -12.82 -42.35 -31.36
C SER A 171 -11.94 -42.04 -30.15
N CYS A 172 -11.32 -40.86 -30.16
CA CYS A 172 -10.40 -40.43 -29.11
C CYS A 172 -11.00 -39.35 -28.22
N ARG A 173 -10.47 -39.25 -27.00
CA ARG A 173 -10.72 -38.13 -26.08
C ARG A 173 -10.29 -36.79 -26.69
N ILE A 174 -10.83 -35.70 -26.17
CA ILE A 174 -10.40 -34.35 -26.56
C ILE A 174 -8.89 -34.21 -26.26
N GLY A 175 -8.12 -33.64 -27.19
CA GLY A 175 -6.66 -33.53 -27.08
C GLY A 175 -5.89 -34.72 -27.65
N TYR A 176 -6.59 -35.67 -28.28
CA TYR A 176 -6.02 -36.83 -28.94
C TYR A 176 -6.45 -36.91 -30.39
N LEU A 177 -5.63 -37.57 -31.21
CA LEU A 177 -5.90 -37.79 -32.62
C LEU A 177 -5.94 -39.29 -32.89
N LEU A 178 -6.95 -39.74 -33.64
CA LEU A 178 -7.04 -41.13 -34.05
C LEU A 178 -5.90 -41.45 -35.03
N HIS A 179 -5.15 -42.51 -34.72
CA HIS A 179 -4.04 -42.97 -35.54
C HIS A 179 -4.54 -43.60 -36.85
N ARG A 180 -3.62 -43.90 -37.78
CA ARG A 180 -3.95 -44.45 -39.11
C ARG A 180 -4.52 -45.86 -39.05
N ASP A 181 -4.25 -46.60 -37.98
CA ASP A 181 -4.85 -47.91 -37.70
C ASP A 181 -6.34 -47.83 -37.33
N LYS A 182 -6.89 -46.62 -37.17
CA LYS A 182 -8.26 -46.33 -36.75
C LYS A 182 -8.63 -46.89 -35.36
N LYS A 183 -7.65 -47.26 -34.54
CA LYS A 183 -7.84 -47.85 -33.20
C LYS A 183 -7.09 -47.10 -32.10
N THR A 184 -5.85 -46.67 -32.37
CA THR A 184 -4.94 -46.08 -31.38
C THR A 184 -5.11 -44.57 -31.30
N CYS A 185 -5.01 -43.99 -30.10
CA CYS A 185 -5.16 -42.56 -29.88
C CYS A 185 -3.82 -41.90 -29.54
N LYS A 186 -3.23 -41.19 -30.50
CA LYS A 186 -1.99 -40.43 -30.26
C LYS A 186 -2.27 -39.12 -29.54
N ALA A 187 -1.38 -38.72 -28.65
CA ALA A 187 -1.44 -37.42 -27.98
C ALA A 187 -1.30 -36.29 -29.01
N HIS A 188 -2.15 -35.27 -28.90
CA HIS A 188 -1.88 -33.99 -29.54
C HIS A 188 -0.93 -33.17 -28.66
N CYS A 189 0.36 -33.25 -28.96
CA CYS A 189 1.40 -32.51 -28.25
C CYS A 189 1.85 -31.27 -29.06
N PRO A 190 1.19 -30.10 -28.91
CA PRO A 190 1.70 -28.88 -29.51
C PRO A 190 3.08 -28.53 -28.90
N ASN A 191 3.98 -27.99 -29.72
CA ASN A 191 5.31 -27.57 -29.26
C ASN A 191 5.17 -26.55 -28.12
N LYS A 192 5.44 -26.99 -26.89
CA LYS A 192 5.29 -26.16 -25.70
C LYS A 192 6.62 -25.47 -25.39
N VAL A 193 6.65 -24.14 -25.48
CA VAL A 193 7.82 -23.34 -25.12
C VAL A 193 7.62 -22.67 -23.76
N LEU A 194 8.46 -23.01 -22.78
CA LEU A 194 8.46 -22.44 -21.45
C LEU A 194 9.57 -21.40 -21.31
N THR A 195 9.20 -20.19 -20.90
CA THR A 195 10.14 -19.05 -20.73
C THR A 195 10.34 -18.65 -19.27
N ALA A 196 9.56 -19.23 -18.36
CA ALA A 196 9.68 -19.00 -16.92
C ALA A 196 10.99 -19.56 -16.36
N ARG A 197 11.48 -19.01 -15.23
CA ARG A 197 12.72 -19.43 -14.55
C ARG A 197 12.62 -20.77 -13.83
N THR A 198 11.41 -21.17 -13.48
CA THR A 198 11.11 -22.46 -12.88
C THR A 198 9.86 -23.01 -13.54
N GLY A 199 9.72 -24.32 -13.54
CA GLY A 199 8.52 -24.96 -14.09
C GLY A 199 8.61 -26.47 -14.04
N GLU A 200 7.51 -27.10 -14.43
CA GLU A 200 7.38 -28.56 -14.48
C GLU A 200 6.91 -29.01 -15.86
N ILE A 201 7.42 -30.16 -16.28
CA ILE A 201 7.11 -30.81 -17.56
C ILE A 201 6.93 -32.30 -17.27
N SER A 202 5.91 -32.92 -17.85
CA SER A 202 5.67 -34.35 -17.74
C SER A 202 5.28 -34.95 -19.08
N SER A 203 5.33 -36.28 -19.17
CA SER A 203 4.62 -37.02 -20.22
C SER A 203 3.12 -36.70 -20.20
N PRO A 204 2.41 -36.83 -21.34
CA PRO A 204 0.97 -36.66 -21.37
C PRO A 204 0.29 -37.64 -20.40
N ASP A 205 -0.77 -37.18 -19.74
CA ASP A 205 -1.57 -37.91 -18.74
C ASP A 205 -0.84 -38.42 -17.48
N TYR A 206 0.44 -38.08 -17.29
CA TYR A 206 1.20 -38.43 -16.09
C TYR A 206 0.41 -38.10 -14.79
N PRO A 207 0.28 -39.05 -13.83
CA PRO A 207 1.01 -40.33 -13.73
C PRO A 207 0.27 -41.54 -14.37
N ASN A 208 -0.81 -41.32 -15.12
CA ASN A 208 -1.47 -42.40 -15.86
C ASN A 208 -0.63 -42.82 -17.08
N PRO A 209 -0.92 -44.01 -17.65
CA PRO A 209 -0.23 -44.48 -18.84
C PRO A 209 -0.17 -43.44 -19.95
N TYR A 210 1.03 -43.18 -20.47
CA TYR A 210 1.16 -42.20 -21.55
C TYR A 210 0.64 -42.75 -22.88
N PRO A 211 0.30 -41.86 -23.82
CA PRO A 211 -0.28 -42.27 -25.09
C PRO A 211 0.73 -42.91 -26.03
N LYS A 212 0.27 -43.93 -26.75
CA LYS A 212 1.02 -44.62 -27.79
C LYS A 212 1.21 -43.73 -29.03
N VAL A 213 2.22 -44.03 -29.84
CA VAL A 213 2.51 -43.42 -31.16
C VAL A 213 2.57 -41.89 -31.12
N SER A 214 3.16 -41.36 -30.06
CA SER A 214 3.16 -39.92 -29.77
C SER A 214 4.57 -39.34 -29.84
N GLU A 215 4.68 -38.15 -30.43
CA GLU A 215 5.92 -37.37 -30.48
C GLU A 215 5.67 -36.00 -29.84
N CYS A 216 6.22 -35.80 -28.64
CA CYS A 216 6.00 -34.60 -27.85
C CYS A 216 7.30 -33.82 -27.68
N ASN A 217 7.30 -32.56 -28.09
CA ASN A 217 8.45 -31.66 -28.01
C ASN A 217 8.18 -30.51 -27.03
N TYR A 218 9.10 -30.31 -26.09
CA TYR A 218 9.07 -29.25 -25.09
C TYR A 218 10.35 -28.42 -25.19
N GLY A 219 10.22 -27.09 -25.28
CA GLY A 219 11.36 -26.18 -25.32
C GLY A 219 11.41 -25.31 -24.07
N ILE A 220 12.50 -25.33 -23.32
CA ILE A 220 12.78 -24.33 -22.29
C ILE A 220 13.66 -23.25 -22.92
N ARG A 221 13.24 -21.99 -22.84
CA ARG A 221 13.90 -20.83 -23.45
C ARG A 221 13.94 -19.68 -22.44
N VAL A 222 15.02 -19.60 -21.68
CA VAL A 222 15.23 -18.54 -20.68
C VAL A 222 16.22 -17.51 -21.19
N GLU A 223 16.22 -16.33 -20.56
CA GLU A 223 17.08 -15.21 -20.95
C GLU A 223 18.57 -15.55 -20.87
N GLY A 224 19.36 -14.99 -21.80
CA GLY A 224 20.80 -15.21 -21.84
C GLY A 224 21.51 -14.75 -20.56
N GLY A 225 22.25 -15.66 -19.94
CA GLY A 225 22.92 -15.49 -18.65
C GLY A 225 22.43 -16.47 -17.59
N PHE A 226 21.22 -17.01 -17.75
CA PHE A 226 20.74 -18.14 -16.95
C PHE A 226 21.21 -19.47 -17.54
N THR A 227 21.33 -20.47 -16.69
CA THR A 227 21.54 -21.87 -17.06
C THR A 227 20.43 -22.72 -16.45
N VAL A 228 19.88 -23.64 -17.24
CA VAL A 228 18.78 -24.51 -16.81
C VAL A 228 19.35 -25.74 -16.11
N ILE A 229 18.75 -26.11 -14.99
CA ILE A 229 19.01 -27.34 -14.27
C ILE A 229 17.73 -28.17 -14.27
N LEU A 230 17.83 -29.45 -14.63
CA LEU A 230 16.70 -30.37 -14.70
C LEU A 230 16.80 -31.41 -13.57
N GLU A 231 15.68 -31.69 -12.94
CA GLU A 231 15.55 -32.68 -11.87
C GLU A 231 14.29 -33.50 -12.11
N PHE A 232 14.44 -34.81 -12.30
CA PHE A 232 13.30 -35.73 -12.42
C PHE A 232 12.66 -35.92 -11.04
N VAL A 233 11.33 -35.84 -11.00
CA VAL A 233 10.54 -35.90 -9.77
C VAL A 233 9.37 -36.87 -9.94
N GLY A 234 9.04 -37.61 -8.89
CA GLY A 234 7.99 -38.64 -8.96
C GLY A 234 8.45 -39.92 -9.64
N THR A 235 7.50 -40.68 -10.19
CA THR A 235 7.75 -41.95 -10.87
C THR A 235 8.41 -41.71 -12.22
N PHE A 236 9.41 -42.53 -12.52
CA PHE A 236 10.01 -42.63 -13.84
C PHE A 236 9.78 -44.06 -14.31
N ASP A 237 8.99 -44.22 -15.36
CA ASP A 237 8.57 -45.51 -15.91
C ASP A 237 8.33 -45.31 -17.41
N VAL A 238 9.34 -45.65 -18.22
CA VAL A 238 9.34 -45.50 -19.67
C VAL A 238 9.73 -46.86 -20.27
N GLU A 239 9.05 -47.30 -21.33
CA GLU A 239 9.22 -48.66 -21.86
C GLU A 239 10.68 -48.91 -22.26
N ALA A 240 11.23 -50.06 -21.85
CA ALA A 240 12.63 -50.40 -22.03
C ALA A 240 12.80 -51.87 -22.42
N HIS A 241 13.94 -52.16 -23.06
CA HIS A 241 14.38 -53.53 -23.34
C HIS A 241 15.58 -53.87 -22.45
N PRO A 242 15.68 -55.11 -21.92
CA PRO A 242 16.77 -55.50 -21.03
C PRO A 242 18.16 -55.47 -21.70
N GLU A 243 18.24 -55.75 -23.00
CA GLU A 243 19.53 -55.88 -23.72
C GLU A 243 19.84 -54.72 -24.67
N VAL A 244 18.82 -53.93 -25.06
CA VAL A 244 18.96 -52.88 -26.06
C VAL A 244 18.58 -51.57 -25.41
N LEU A 245 19.41 -50.55 -25.57
CA LEU A 245 19.17 -49.25 -24.95
C LEU A 245 17.99 -48.54 -25.64
N CYS A 246 16.85 -48.51 -24.94
CA CYS A 246 15.64 -47.76 -25.29
C CYS A 246 15.18 -47.93 -26.76
N PRO A 247 14.88 -49.16 -27.22
CA PRO A 247 14.42 -49.40 -28.58
C PRO A 247 12.96 -49.03 -28.82
N TYR A 248 12.16 -48.96 -27.75
CA TYR A 248 10.71 -48.72 -27.78
C TYR A 248 10.43 -47.23 -27.58
N ASP A 249 10.46 -46.79 -26.32
CA ASP A 249 10.15 -45.41 -25.95
C ASP A 249 11.39 -44.65 -25.52
N ILE A 250 11.49 -43.39 -25.96
CA ILE A 250 12.69 -42.59 -25.74
C ILE A 250 12.38 -41.19 -25.24
N LEU A 251 13.04 -40.82 -24.13
CA LEU A 251 13.17 -39.44 -23.68
C LEU A 251 14.58 -38.91 -24.01
N LYS A 252 14.66 -37.85 -24.81
CA LYS A 252 15.90 -37.17 -25.19
C LYS A 252 15.88 -35.73 -24.73
N ILE A 253 17.00 -35.26 -24.20
CA ILE A 253 17.18 -33.87 -23.79
C ILE A 253 18.36 -33.30 -24.56
N LYS A 254 18.15 -32.23 -25.30
CA LYS A 254 19.15 -31.60 -26.16
C LYS A 254 19.34 -30.14 -25.78
N THR A 255 20.59 -29.72 -25.75
CA THR A 255 21.00 -28.31 -25.70
C THR A 255 21.74 -27.99 -27.00
N PRO A 256 22.03 -26.71 -27.30
CA PRO A 256 22.85 -26.36 -28.47
C PRO A 256 24.22 -27.05 -28.51
N ASN A 257 24.78 -27.41 -27.34
CA ASN A 257 26.16 -27.90 -27.23
C ASN A 257 26.28 -29.37 -26.81
N LYS A 258 25.18 -29.99 -26.32
CA LYS A 258 25.21 -31.33 -25.73
C LYS A 258 23.84 -32.00 -25.78
N GLU A 259 23.82 -33.30 -26.04
CA GLU A 259 22.65 -34.17 -25.94
C GLU A 259 22.80 -35.10 -24.72
N PHE A 260 21.67 -35.38 -24.06
CA PHE A 260 21.54 -36.24 -22.89
C PHE A 260 20.45 -37.29 -23.17
N GLY A 261 20.72 -38.54 -22.79
CA GLY A 261 19.86 -39.69 -23.08
C GLY A 261 20.37 -40.50 -24.28
N PRO A 262 19.54 -41.38 -24.88
CA PRO A 262 18.12 -41.60 -24.56
C PRO A 262 17.92 -42.16 -23.15
N PHE A 263 16.80 -41.81 -22.53
CA PHE A 263 16.39 -42.31 -21.21
C PHE A 263 15.12 -43.15 -21.34
N CYS A 264 15.14 -44.32 -20.72
CA CYS A 264 14.02 -45.26 -20.58
C CYS A 264 14.23 -46.13 -19.32
N GLY A 265 13.25 -46.95 -18.97
CA GLY A 265 13.25 -47.84 -17.80
C GLY A 265 12.64 -47.19 -16.57
N ASN A 266 12.98 -47.74 -15.40
CA ASN A 266 12.33 -47.37 -14.12
C ASN A 266 13.22 -46.50 -13.20
N THR A 267 14.43 -46.16 -13.65
CA THR A 267 15.39 -45.39 -12.87
C THR A 267 15.51 -43.98 -13.45
N PRO A 268 15.14 -42.93 -12.71
CA PRO A 268 15.24 -41.57 -13.21
C PRO A 268 16.70 -41.16 -13.44
N PRO A 269 16.99 -40.36 -14.48
CA PRO A 269 18.31 -39.77 -14.67
C PRO A 269 18.74 -38.89 -13.49
N PRO A 270 20.05 -38.78 -13.20
CA PRO A 270 20.54 -37.85 -12.18
C PRO A 270 20.27 -36.40 -12.59
N LYS A 271 20.32 -35.49 -11.62
CA LYS A 271 20.17 -34.04 -11.85
C LYS A 271 21.10 -33.53 -12.95
N ILE A 272 20.54 -32.87 -13.96
CA ILE A 272 21.26 -32.44 -15.17
C ILE A 272 21.50 -30.93 -15.13
N GLU A 273 22.75 -30.52 -15.01
CA GLU A 273 23.17 -29.13 -15.24
C GLU A 273 23.45 -28.92 -16.73
N THR A 274 22.53 -28.28 -17.43
CA THR A 274 22.59 -28.17 -18.90
C THR A 274 23.67 -27.20 -19.39
N ARG A 275 24.10 -26.27 -18.51
CA ARG A 275 24.97 -25.14 -18.83
C ARG A 275 24.49 -24.30 -20.04
N SER A 276 23.18 -24.30 -20.29
CA SER A 276 22.56 -23.57 -21.38
C SER A 276 21.27 -22.88 -20.92
N ASN A 277 20.92 -21.77 -21.57
CA ASN A 277 19.65 -21.09 -21.40
C ASN A 277 18.55 -21.64 -22.35
N ALA A 278 18.90 -22.60 -23.21
CA ALA A 278 17.99 -23.23 -24.16
C ALA A 278 18.09 -24.76 -24.09
N VAL A 279 16.96 -25.41 -23.86
CA VAL A 279 16.86 -26.88 -23.72
C VAL A 279 15.65 -27.36 -24.53
N ASP A 280 15.84 -28.40 -25.32
CA ASP A 280 14.78 -29.12 -26.04
C ASP A 280 14.64 -30.52 -25.46
N ILE A 281 13.40 -30.91 -25.18
CA ILE A 281 13.06 -32.21 -24.60
C ILE A 281 12.12 -32.88 -25.58
N LYS A 282 12.49 -34.08 -26.03
CA LYS A 282 11.75 -34.87 -27.02
C LYS A 282 11.38 -36.21 -26.40
N PHE A 283 10.09 -36.52 -26.39
CA PHE A 283 9.57 -37.82 -25.95
C PHE A 283 8.85 -38.50 -27.10
N ILE A 284 9.25 -39.73 -27.43
CA ILE A 284 8.70 -40.53 -28.53
C ILE A 284 8.23 -41.86 -27.97
N THR A 285 7.01 -42.26 -28.30
CA THR A 285 6.39 -43.51 -27.86
C THR A 285 5.99 -44.40 -29.04
N ASP A 286 6.01 -45.72 -28.84
CA ASP A 286 5.68 -46.73 -29.84
C ASP A 286 4.20 -47.20 -29.78
N LEU A 287 3.87 -48.33 -30.41
CA LEU A 287 2.50 -48.87 -30.53
C LEU A 287 2.04 -49.70 -29.31
N SER A 288 2.92 -49.92 -28.33
CA SER A 288 2.70 -50.81 -27.19
C SER A 288 2.99 -50.10 -25.85
N GLY A 289 2.96 -50.86 -24.75
CA GLY A 289 3.23 -50.32 -23.42
C GLY A 289 2.04 -49.66 -22.73
N ALA A 290 2.03 -49.74 -21.40
CA ALA A 290 1.09 -49.04 -20.51
C ALA A 290 1.86 -48.53 -19.29
N HIS A 291 2.80 -47.61 -19.53
CA HIS A 291 3.77 -47.13 -18.54
C HIS A 291 3.43 -45.73 -18.05
N ALA A 292 3.71 -45.43 -16.77
CA ALA A 292 3.29 -44.19 -16.11
C ALA A 292 4.01 -42.92 -16.62
N GLY A 293 5.17 -43.07 -17.27
CA GLY A 293 5.91 -41.98 -17.90
C GLY A 293 6.88 -41.29 -16.97
N TRP A 294 6.99 -39.98 -17.11
CA TRP A 294 8.01 -39.19 -16.42
C TRP A 294 7.49 -37.80 -16.07
N LYS A 295 8.03 -37.24 -14.99
CA LYS A 295 7.86 -35.84 -14.63
C LYS A 295 9.22 -35.26 -14.23
N LEU A 296 9.48 -34.03 -14.65
CA LEU A 296 10.66 -33.27 -14.24
C LEU A 296 10.27 -31.85 -13.85
N ARG A 297 11.05 -31.31 -12.94
CA ARG A 297 11.07 -29.90 -12.58
C ARG A 297 12.36 -29.29 -13.11
N TYR A 298 12.27 -28.08 -13.62
CA TYR A 298 13.45 -27.31 -13.99
C TYR A 298 13.53 -26.02 -13.18
N GLU A 299 14.77 -25.60 -12.92
CA GLU A 299 15.09 -24.34 -12.26
C GLU A 299 16.26 -23.69 -12.98
N THR A 300 16.33 -22.35 -12.95
CA THR A 300 17.45 -21.61 -13.50
C THR A 300 18.44 -21.17 -12.43
N THR A 301 19.72 -21.25 -12.73
CA THR A 301 20.79 -20.61 -11.95
C THR A 301 21.57 -19.64 -12.83
N ALA A 302 22.42 -18.80 -12.24
CA ALA A 302 23.36 -17.95 -12.97
C ALA A 302 24.65 -17.79 -12.15
N LEU A 303 25.65 -17.11 -12.73
CA LEU A 303 26.84 -16.73 -12.00
C LEU A 303 26.46 -15.81 -10.82
N PRO A 304 26.80 -16.17 -9.57
CA PRO A 304 26.42 -15.35 -8.42
C PRO A 304 27.21 -14.06 -8.33
N CYS A 305 26.53 -13.01 -7.88
CA CYS A 305 27.20 -11.80 -7.43
C CYS A 305 27.82 -11.97 -6.03
N PRO A 306 28.91 -11.24 -5.71
CA PRO A 306 29.49 -11.21 -4.37
C PRO A 306 28.44 -10.84 -3.32
N SER A 307 28.40 -11.54 -2.19
CA SER A 307 27.46 -11.25 -1.11
C SER A 307 27.68 -9.82 -0.58
N PRO A 308 26.67 -8.94 -0.63
CA PRO A 308 26.83 -7.55 -0.26
C PRO A 308 26.99 -7.41 1.27
N GLN A 309 27.96 -6.62 1.71
CA GLN A 309 28.18 -6.32 3.13
C GLN A 309 27.61 -4.95 3.47
N ALA A 310 26.73 -4.90 4.46
CA ALA A 310 26.12 -3.64 4.88
C ALA A 310 27.20 -2.71 5.48
N PRO A 311 27.24 -1.42 5.09
CA PRO A 311 28.12 -0.46 5.74
C PRO A 311 27.68 -0.23 7.21
N PRO A 312 28.55 0.36 8.05
CA PRO A 312 28.17 0.74 9.41
C PRO A 312 26.91 1.60 9.40
N ASN A 313 25.98 1.31 10.31
CA ASN A 313 24.66 1.97 10.39
C ASN A 313 23.76 1.76 9.15
N GLY A 314 24.09 0.81 8.27
CA GLY A 314 23.28 0.40 7.13
C GLY A 314 22.63 -0.97 7.34
N ARG A 315 21.56 -1.21 6.58
CA ARG A 315 20.83 -2.49 6.53
C ARG A 315 20.47 -2.81 5.08
N ILE A 316 20.72 -4.05 4.68
CA ILE A 316 20.45 -4.56 3.34
C ILE A 316 19.13 -5.34 3.34
N SER A 317 18.32 -5.17 2.29
CA SER A 317 17.10 -5.95 2.08
C SER A 317 16.79 -6.14 0.58
N PRO A 318 16.33 -7.34 0.14
CA PRO A 318 16.22 -8.57 0.92
C PRO A 318 17.60 -9.16 1.25
N VAL A 319 17.70 -9.97 2.31
CA VAL A 319 18.91 -10.74 2.63
C VAL A 319 18.76 -12.14 2.05
N GLN A 320 19.64 -12.48 1.11
CA GLN A 320 19.67 -13.79 0.47
C GLN A 320 21.03 -14.46 0.71
N ALA A 321 21.04 -15.80 0.76
CA ALA A 321 22.28 -16.57 0.85
C ALA A 321 23.16 -16.42 -0.40
N LYS A 322 22.52 -16.27 -1.57
CA LYS A 322 23.16 -16.12 -2.88
C LYS A 322 22.30 -15.21 -3.75
N TYR A 323 22.92 -14.24 -4.42
CA TYR A 323 22.26 -13.37 -5.39
C TYR A 323 22.72 -13.76 -6.78
N ILE A 324 21.80 -14.02 -7.68
CA ILE A 324 22.06 -14.34 -9.08
C ILE A 324 21.52 -13.24 -10.00
N MET A 325 21.78 -13.37 -11.30
CA MET A 325 21.40 -12.38 -12.31
C MET A 325 19.95 -11.86 -12.12
N LYS A 326 19.79 -10.53 -12.19
CA LYS A 326 18.57 -9.74 -11.93
C LYS A 326 18.07 -9.70 -10.48
N ASP A 327 18.65 -10.45 -9.55
CA ASP A 327 18.39 -10.20 -8.14
C ASP A 327 18.91 -8.82 -7.75
N PHE A 328 18.31 -8.25 -6.71
CA PHE A 328 18.67 -6.94 -6.24
C PHE A 328 18.70 -6.89 -4.72
N TYR A 329 19.43 -5.92 -4.21
CA TYR A 329 19.29 -5.49 -2.83
C TYR A 329 19.15 -3.98 -2.76
N SER A 330 18.50 -3.52 -1.71
CA SER A 330 18.36 -2.11 -1.36
C SER A 330 19.12 -1.86 -0.05
N LEU A 331 19.73 -0.68 0.06
CA LEU A 331 20.41 -0.23 1.27
C LEU A 331 19.54 0.83 1.95
N SER A 332 19.36 0.67 3.27
CA SER A 332 18.71 1.64 4.14
C SER A 332 19.64 1.99 5.31
N CYS A 333 19.56 3.21 5.83
CA CYS A 333 20.37 3.64 6.97
C CYS A 333 19.53 3.69 8.25
N ASN A 334 20.19 3.51 9.40
CA ASN A 334 19.59 3.73 10.71
C ASN A 334 19.15 5.19 10.89
N VAL A 335 18.23 5.44 11.82
CA VAL A 335 17.75 6.81 12.12
C VAL A 335 18.93 7.72 12.48
N GLY A 336 18.99 8.89 11.85
CA GLY A 336 20.07 9.87 12.01
C GLY A 336 21.25 9.67 11.06
N TYR A 337 21.11 8.78 10.08
CA TYR A 337 22.07 8.57 9.00
C TYR A 337 21.38 8.70 7.63
N VAL A 338 22.11 9.19 6.64
CA VAL A 338 21.63 9.38 5.26
C VAL A 338 22.47 8.56 4.28
N LEU A 339 21.85 8.18 3.16
CA LEU A 339 22.51 7.44 2.09
C LEU A 339 23.40 8.40 1.28
N LEU A 340 24.67 8.04 1.17
CA LEU A 340 25.66 8.76 0.39
C LEU A 340 26.14 7.89 -0.78
N GLU A 341 25.78 8.28 -2.00
CA GLU A 341 26.20 7.63 -3.24
C GLU A 341 27.05 8.63 -4.04
N ASN A 342 28.30 8.27 -4.37
CA ASN A 342 29.23 9.15 -5.10
C ASN A 342 29.37 10.56 -4.49
N LYS A 343 29.40 10.66 -3.15
CA LYS A 343 29.43 11.92 -2.38
C LYS A 343 28.16 12.78 -2.48
N LEU A 344 27.07 12.25 -3.03
CA LEU A 344 25.77 12.91 -3.09
C LEU A 344 24.78 12.19 -2.16
N ILE A 345 23.99 12.97 -1.43
CA ILE A 345 22.92 12.43 -0.60
C ILE A 345 21.79 11.98 -1.53
N VAL A 346 21.39 10.71 -1.44
CA VAL A 346 20.33 10.12 -2.27
C VAL A 346 19.17 9.65 -1.40
N ALA A 347 17.96 9.68 -1.96
CA ALA A 347 16.76 9.23 -1.25
C ALA A 347 16.67 7.70 -1.13
N SER A 348 17.23 6.96 -2.09
CA SER A 348 17.15 5.49 -2.13
C SER A 348 18.34 4.88 -2.86
N PHE A 349 18.76 3.69 -2.44
CA PHE A 349 19.83 2.94 -3.08
C PHE A 349 19.37 1.51 -3.42
N LYS A 350 19.58 1.08 -4.67
CA LYS A 350 19.27 -0.27 -5.17
C LYS A 350 20.32 -0.75 -6.16
N ALA A 351 21.02 -1.84 -5.82
CA ALA A 351 21.97 -2.49 -6.73
C ALA A 351 21.39 -3.80 -7.29
N VAL A 352 21.68 -4.09 -8.55
CA VAL A 352 21.16 -5.23 -9.32
C VAL A 352 22.31 -6.10 -9.82
N CYS A 353 22.18 -7.41 -9.66
CA CYS A 353 23.18 -8.38 -10.09
C CYS A 353 23.13 -8.56 -11.62
N GLN A 354 24.28 -8.42 -12.27
CA GLN A 354 24.42 -8.47 -13.72
C GLN A 354 24.78 -9.88 -14.23
N ARG A 355 24.79 -10.04 -15.56
CA ARG A 355 25.08 -11.32 -16.23
C ARG A 355 26.48 -11.85 -15.92
N ASP A 356 27.44 -10.96 -15.74
CA ASP A 356 28.85 -11.28 -15.46
C ASP A 356 29.12 -11.56 -13.98
N GLY A 357 28.09 -11.63 -13.14
CA GLY A 357 28.24 -11.85 -11.70
C GLY A 357 28.76 -10.62 -10.96
N THR A 358 28.65 -9.41 -11.53
CA THR A 358 28.97 -8.16 -10.83
C THR A 358 27.73 -7.35 -10.47
N TRP A 359 27.84 -6.48 -9.47
CA TRP A 359 26.79 -5.52 -9.16
C TRP A 359 26.88 -4.33 -10.11
N ASN A 360 25.73 -3.85 -10.61
CA ASN A 360 25.68 -2.71 -11.53
C ASN A 360 26.26 -1.39 -10.98
N LYS A 361 26.42 -1.29 -9.65
CA LYS A 361 27.02 -0.14 -8.97
C LYS A 361 27.62 -0.51 -7.62
N PRO A 362 28.64 0.23 -7.12
CA PRO A 362 29.27 -0.05 -5.84
C PRO A 362 28.35 0.27 -4.65
N MET A 363 28.67 -0.31 -3.49
CA MET A 363 27.94 -0.08 -2.24
C MET A 363 27.99 1.39 -1.81
N ALA A 364 26.82 1.97 -1.52
CA ALA A 364 26.72 3.31 -0.92
C ALA A 364 27.09 3.30 0.58
N GLN A 365 27.35 4.48 1.13
CA GLN A 365 27.68 4.64 2.55
C GLN A 365 26.51 5.21 3.34
N CYS A 366 26.47 4.93 4.64
CA CYS A 366 25.56 5.60 5.58
C CYS A 366 26.37 6.59 6.42
N THR A 367 26.19 7.89 6.18
CA THR A 367 26.87 8.95 6.93
C THR A 367 25.93 9.62 7.90
N ILE A 368 26.44 10.03 9.06
CA ILE A 368 25.64 10.68 10.09
C ILE A 368 25.07 12.01 9.57
N VAL A 369 23.83 12.33 9.94
CA VAL A 369 23.19 13.60 9.63
C VAL A 369 23.95 14.74 10.31
N ASP A 370 24.10 15.84 9.60
CA ASP A 370 24.73 17.06 10.08
C ASP A 370 23.74 18.23 10.00
N CYS A 371 23.48 18.89 11.13
CA CYS A 371 22.60 20.05 11.21
C CYS A 371 23.30 21.37 10.86
N GLY A 372 24.61 21.34 10.63
CA GLY A 372 25.42 22.52 10.38
C GLY A 372 25.56 23.45 11.59
N PRO A 373 26.29 24.56 11.43
CA PRO A 373 26.48 25.54 12.49
C PRO A 373 25.13 26.16 12.88
N ALA A 374 24.86 26.24 14.18
CA ALA A 374 23.67 26.90 14.69
C ALA A 374 23.80 28.43 14.59
N ASN A 375 22.69 29.12 14.34
CA ASN A 375 22.65 30.56 14.17
C ASN A 375 22.77 31.29 15.52
N ASP A 376 23.50 32.40 15.55
CA ASP A 376 23.54 33.28 16.72
C ASP A 376 22.18 33.95 16.97
N ILE A 377 21.95 34.37 18.22
CA ILE A 377 20.75 35.10 18.65
C ILE A 377 21.11 36.49 19.17
N ALA A 378 20.20 37.45 18.99
CA ALA A 378 20.36 38.78 19.56
C ALA A 378 20.27 38.75 21.09
N ASN A 379 21.15 39.49 21.77
CA ASN A 379 21.20 39.62 23.24
C ASN A 379 21.36 38.27 23.95
N GLY A 380 22.12 37.35 23.36
CA GLY A 380 22.40 36.03 23.92
C GLY A 380 23.65 35.39 23.32
N THR A 381 24.02 34.26 23.91
CA THR A 381 25.19 33.47 23.50
C THR A 381 24.80 32.03 23.20
N LEU A 382 25.45 31.44 22.22
CA LEU A 382 25.32 30.04 21.81
C LEU A 382 26.47 29.22 22.40
N VAL A 383 26.16 28.10 23.05
CA VAL A 383 27.13 27.16 23.61
C VAL A 383 26.88 25.75 23.08
N TYR A 384 27.91 25.12 22.51
CA TYR A 384 27.88 23.70 22.16
C TYR A 384 28.10 22.85 23.41
N VAL A 385 27.11 22.03 23.77
CA VAL A 385 27.10 21.24 25.01
C VAL A 385 27.86 19.93 24.85
N THR A 386 27.71 19.25 23.71
CA THR A 386 28.36 17.94 23.48
C THR A 386 29.87 18.09 23.32
N ARG A 387 30.29 18.92 22.37
CA ARG A 387 31.69 19.28 22.08
C ARG A 387 31.68 20.49 21.15
N ARG A 388 32.72 21.32 21.20
CA ARG A 388 32.89 22.46 20.30
C ARG A 388 32.82 21.99 18.84
N ASP A 389 32.03 22.69 18.03
CA ASP A 389 31.87 22.52 16.57
C ASP A 389 31.31 21.17 16.10
N ILE A 390 30.68 20.38 16.99
CA ILE A 390 29.92 19.20 16.58
C ILE A 390 28.46 19.59 16.35
N SER A 391 28.03 19.43 15.11
CA SER A 391 26.66 19.66 14.63
C SER A 391 25.94 18.41 14.16
N THR A 392 26.50 17.22 14.38
CA THR A 392 25.93 15.95 13.91
C THR A 392 24.77 15.46 14.77
N TYR A 393 24.01 14.49 14.26
CA TYR A 393 22.84 13.91 14.91
C TYR A 393 23.05 13.63 16.41
N GLN A 394 22.08 14.05 17.22
CA GLN A 394 22.10 14.02 18.69
C GLN A 394 23.04 14.99 19.40
N ALA A 395 23.86 15.77 18.68
CA ALA A 395 24.59 16.90 19.28
C ALA A 395 23.63 17.87 19.94
N LYS A 396 24.06 18.51 21.03
CA LYS A 396 23.26 19.43 21.83
C LYS A 396 23.89 20.80 21.88
N ILE A 397 23.06 21.82 21.76
CA ILE A 397 23.43 23.22 21.94
C ILE A 397 22.53 23.89 22.97
N LYS A 398 23.03 24.96 23.57
CA LYS A 398 22.31 25.76 24.55
C LYS A 398 22.48 27.25 24.26
N TYR A 399 21.35 27.94 24.11
CA TYR A 399 21.27 29.39 24.08
C TYR A 399 21.07 29.95 25.49
N ASN A 400 21.83 31.00 25.82
CA ASN A 400 21.71 31.75 27.06
C ASN A 400 21.53 33.23 26.76
N CYS A 401 20.50 33.88 27.31
CA CYS A 401 20.32 35.33 27.18
C CYS A 401 21.29 36.10 28.08
N GLU A 402 21.59 37.34 27.70
CA GLU A 402 22.46 38.26 28.44
C GLU A 402 21.83 38.73 29.76
N SER A 403 22.10 37.98 30.82
CA SER A 403 21.68 38.30 32.19
C SER A 403 22.43 39.54 32.74
N PRO A 404 21.81 40.39 33.58
CA PRO A 404 20.44 40.29 34.14
C PRO A 404 19.38 41.04 33.31
N PHE A 405 19.74 41.60 32.16
CA PHE A 405 18.89 42.52 31.40
C PHE A 405 17.98 41.82 30.40
N TYR A 406 18.34 40.62 29.95
CA TYR A 406 17.54 39.80 29.07
C TYR A 406 17.28 38.42 29.66
N ALA A 407 16.09 37.91 29.42
CA ALA A 407 15.69 36.57 29.79
C ALA A 407 15.06 35.86 28.59
N LEU A 408 15.09 34.53 28.60
CA LEU A 408 14.39 33.73 27.59
C LEU A 408 12.89 34.04 27.66
N LYS A 409 12.30 34.36 26.50
CA LYS A 409 10.87 34.55 26.36
C LYS A 409 10.11 33.34 26.93
N ALA A 410 9.01 33.61 27.62
CA ALA A 410 8.18 32.57 28.22
C ALA A 410 7.79 31.51 27.16
N GLY A 411 7.96 30.23 27.51
CA GLY A 411 7.64 29.10 26.62
C GLY A 411 8.75 28.69 25.64
N HIS A 412 9.80 29.49 25.47
CA HIS A 412 10.99 29.09 24.69
C HIS A 412 11.95 28.25 25.54
N SER A 413 12.61 27.28 24.91
CA SER A 413 13.73 26.55 25.51
C SER A 413 15.04 27.11 25.00
N GLY A 414 16.05 27.19 25.86
CA GLY A 414 17.43 27.42 25.42
C GLY A 414 18.09 26.17 24.84
N ASN A 415 17.55 24.97 25.09
CA ASN A 415 18.21 23.71 24.74
C ASN A 415 17.69 23.16 23.40
N TYR A 416 18.61 22.86 22.48
CA TYR A 416 18.31 22.26 21.19
C TYR A 416 19.17 21.04 20.94
N GLN A 417 18.66 20.12 20.13
CA GLN A 417 19.34 18.91 19.70
C GLN A 417 19.27 18.77 18.17
N CYS A 418 20.35 18.30 17.55
CA CYS A 418 20.36 18.00 16.13
C CYS A 418 19.48 16.78 15.84
N ALA A 419 18.41 17.00 15.08
CA ALA A 419 17.40 16.00 14.77
C ALA A 419 17.74 15.19 13.49
N PRO A 420 17.07 14.04 13.23
CA PRO A 420 17.35 13.20 12.07
C PRO A 420 17.10 13.87 10.72
N ASP A 421 16.36 14.97 10.69
CA ASP A 421 16.04 15.74 9.48
C ASP A 421 17.07 16.82 9.15
N GLY A 422 18.17 16.91 9.91
CA GLY A 422 19.23 17.89 9.70
C GLY A 422 18.92 19.28 10.23
N PHE A 423 17.97 19.41 11.17
CA PHE A 423 17.66 20.69 11.82
C PHE A 423 17.87 20.63 13.33
N TRP A 424 18.33 21.74 13.90
CA TRP A 424 18.33 21.96 15.34
C TRP A 424 16.91 22.10 15.85
N ARG A 425 16.52 21.30 16.84
CA ARG A 425 15.17 21.32 17.41
C ARG A 425 15.16 21.37 18.93
N ASP A 426 14.25 22.14 19.50
CA ASP A 426 14.01 22.14 20.94
C ASP A 426 13.17 20.90 21.36
N HIS A 427 12.92 20.78 22.66
CA HIS A 427 12.09 19.69 23.22
C HIS A 427 10.63 19.68 22.73
N LYS A 428 10.14 20.78 22.15
CA LYS A 428 8.80 20.90 21.56
C LYS A 428 8.83 20.68 20.04
N GLY A 429 10.00 20.46 19.46
CA GLY A 429 10.21 20.28 18.03
C GLY A 429 10.35 21.59 17.25
N ASN A 430 10.46 22.75 17.90
CA ASN A 430 10.64 24.04 17.20
C ASN A 430 12.01 24.14 16.56
N LYS A 431 12.05 24.63 15.30
CA LYS A 431 13.30 24.89 14.55
C LYS A 431 13.86 26.29 14.78
N ALA A 432 12.99 27.26 15.09
CA ALA A 432 13.39 28.64 15.24
C ALA A 432 14.20 28.82 16.53
N PRO A 433 15.27 29.63 16.52
CA PRO A 433 16.05 29.91 17.72
C PRO A 433 15.19 30.66 18.76
N PRO A 434 15.57 30.62 20.05
CA PRO A 434 14.80 31.27 21.10
C PRO A 434 14.96 32.79 21.05
N VAL A 435 13.97 33.51 21.58
CA VAL A 435 13.98 34.97 21.67
C VAL A 435 14.36 35.39 23.09
N CYS A 436 15.30 36.33 23.19
CA CYS A 436 15.68 36.99 24.44
C CYS A 436 14.90 38.31 24.59
N GLU A 437 14.07 38.41 25.62
CA GLU A 437 13.24 39.58 25.91
C GLU A 437 13.84 40.42 27.05
N PRO A 438 13.74 41.76 26.97
CA PRO A 438 14.12 42.67 28.05
C PRO A 438 13.41 42.34 29.36
N VAL A 439 14.16 42.28 30.44
CA VAL A 439 13.63 42.12 31.79
C VAL A 439 13.09 43.46 32.28
N CYS A 440 11.79 43.54 32.57
CA CYS A 440 11.13 44.76 33.01
C CYS A 440 11.25 45.03 34.52
N GLY A 441 10.98 46.28 34.92
CA GLY A 441 10.78 46.70 36.31
C GLY A 441 12.01 46.57 37.20
N VAL A 442 13.21 46.49 36.62
CA VAL A 442 14.48 46.47 37.38
C VAL A 442 14.85 47.89 37.77
N GLN A 443 15.15 48.11 39.05
CA GLN A 443 15.81 49.31 39.52
C GLN A 443 17.19 48.92 40.06
N THR A 444 18.24 49.67 39.71
CA THR A 444 19.62 49.33 40.11
C THR A 444 20.16 50.16 41.28
N SER A 445 19.40 51.17 41.74
CA SER A 445 19.71 52.01 42.89
C SER A 445 18.69 51.81 44.02
N ASN A 446 19.11 51.25 45.16
CA ASN A 446 18.23 50.78 46.25
C ASN A 446 17.97 51.82 47.36
N THR A 447 18.47 53.05 47.27
CA THR A 447 18.33 54.04 48.34
C THR A 447 17.22 55.04 48.05
N LEU A 448 15.98 54.70 48.40
CA LEU A 448 14.93 55.68 48.63
C LEU A 448 15.15 56.28 50.03
N LYS A 449 15.83 57.43 50.14
CA LYS A 449 15.92 58.15 51.42
C LYS A 449 14.59 58.88 51.66
N ARG A 450 13.96 58.66 52.81
CA ARG A 450 12.66 59.26 53.17
C ARG A 450 12.88 60.71 53.63
N ILE A 451 12.66 61.69 52.75
CA ILE A 451 12.70 63.12 53.06
C ILE A 451 11.50 63.79 52.36
N PHE A 452 10.85 64.74 53.05
CA PHE A 452 9.60 65.39 52.64
C PHE A 452 9.84 66.46 51.55
N GLY A 453 8.97 66.53 50.54
CA GLY A 453 9.12 67.41 49.36
C GLY A 453 9.95 66.77 48.22
N GLY A 454 9.57 66.99 46.96
CA GLY A 454 10.09 66.27 45.79
C GLY A 454 11.62 66.14 45.73
N GLN A 455 12.12 64.93 45.45
CA GLN A 455 13.53 64.57 45.56
C GLN A 455 14.20 64.40 44.19
N LYS A 456 15.50 64.71 44.07
CA LYS A 456 16.26 64.46 42.84
C LYS A 456 16.49 62.96 42.64
N ALA A 457 16.16 62.47 41.45
CA ALA A 457 16.41 61.09 41.06
C ALA A 457 17.91 60.80 40.86
N LEU A 458 18.32 59.59 41.25
CA LEU A 458 19.66 59.05 41.05
C LEU A 458 19.75 58.24 39.75
N PRO A 459 20.97 58.04 39.19
CA PRO A 459 21.17 57.15 38.04
C PRO A 459 20.62 55.74 38.30
N GLY A 460 19.89 55.19 37.33
CA GLY A 460 19.28 53.86 37.43
C GLY A 460 18.09 53.74 38.40
N GLN A 461 17.61 54.86 38.97
CA GLN A 461 16.46 54.87 39.87
C GLN A 461 15.13 54.78 39.10
N PHE A 462 15.02 55.42 37.94
CA PHE A 462 13.84 55.35 37.06
C PHE A 462 14.30 55.08 35.61
N PRO A 463 14.88 53.90 35.33
CA PRO A 463 15.52 53.63 34.04
C PRO A 463 14.53 53.51 32.86
N TRP A 464 13.23 53.44 33.15
CA TRP A 464 12.16 53.49 32.14
C TRP A 464 11.79 54.92 31.75
N GLN A 465 12.21 55.94 32.49
CA GLN A 465 11.79 57.32 32.26
C GLN A 465 12.24 57.80 30.87
N VAL A 466 11.29 58.34 30.12
CA VAL A 466 11.53 58.98 28.82
C VAL A 466 11.17 60.46 28.95
N LEU A 467 12.05 61.33 28.43
CA LEU A 467 11.72 62.71 28.13
C LEU A 467 11.24 62.81 26.68
N ILE A 468 10.01 63.25 26.49
CA ILE A 468 9.39 63.50 25.19
C ILE A 468 9.38 65.01 24.97
N THR A 469 9.81 65.47 23.81
CA THR A 469 9.73 66.89 23.42
C THR A 469 9.17 67.00 22.02
N ASP A 470 8.11 67.79 21.85
CA ASP A 470 7.52 68.08 20.54
C ASP A 470 8.32 69.16 19.77
N ALA A 471 7.89 69.46 18.54
CA ALA A 471 8.53 70.46 17.69
C ALA A 471 8.43 71.89 18.26
N GLN A 472 7.41 72.16 19.08
CA GLN A 472 7.15 73.44 19.73
C GLN A 472 7.94 73.62 21.05
N GLY A 473 8.65 72.58 21.49
CA GLY A 473 9.44 72.57 22.72
C GLY A 473 8.63 72.22 23.98
N THR A 474 7.39 71.78 23.84
CA THR A 474 6.56 71.25 24.92
C THR A 474 7.17 69.93 25.41
N THR A 475 7.37 69.81 26.72
CA THR A 475 7.94 68.62 27.32
C THR A 475 6.87 67.74 27.95
N GLY A 476 6.89 66.45 27.64
CA GLY A 476 6.13 65.40 28.30
C GLY A 476 7.03 64.29 28.83
N GLY A 477 6.43 63.40 29.62
CA GLY A 477 7.02 62.17 30.11
C GLY A 477 6.52 60.95 29.33
N GLY A 478 7.26 59.85 29.48
CA GLY A 478 6.83 58.52 29.04
C GLY A 478 7.58 57.44 29.79
N ALA A 479 7.17 56.20 29.58
CA ALA A 479 7.85 55.03 30.14
C ALA A 479 8.15 53.99 29.05
N LEU A 480 9.40 53.52 29.00
CA LEU A 480 9.82 52.48 28.08
C LEU A 480 9.10 51.15 28.40
N LEU A 481 8.53 50.53 27.38
CA LEU A 481 8.03 49.15 27.36
C LEU A 481 8.93 48.33 26.41
N TYR A 482 9.33 47.13 26.86
CA TYR A 482 10.31 46.30 26.14
C TYR A 482 11.59 47.08 25.77
N ASP A 483 12.06 46.98 24.52
CA ASP A 483 13.23 47.70 24.00
C ASP A 483 12.89 48.68 22.88
N ASN A 484 11.61 48.82 22.50
CA ASN A 484 11.21 49.61 21.33
C ASN A 484 9.82 50.26 21.42
N TRP A 485 9.20 50.31 22.60
CA TRP A 485 7.89 50.96 22.78
C TRP A 485 7.92 51.95 23.93
N ILE A 486 7.16 53.03 23.83
CA ILE A 486 7.02 54.02 24.92
C ILE A 486 5.54 54.24 25.20
N LEU A 487 5.17 54.12 26.46
CA LEU A 487 3.86 54.47 27.00
C LEU A 487 3.84 55.95 27.42
N THR A 488 2.81 56.68 27.00
CA THR A 488 2.60 58.08 27.39
C THR A 488 1.09 58.42 27.36
N ALA A 489 0.74 59.67 27.63
CA ALA A 489 -0.63 60.17 27.54
C ALA A 489 -0.95 60.61 26.10
N ALA A 490 -2.21 60.51 25.69
CA ALA A 490 -2.66 60.93 24.37
C ALA A 490 -2.53 62.45 24.18
N HIS A 491 -2.81 63.23 25.22
CA HIS A 491 -2.71 64.69 25.16
C HIS A 491 -1.28 65.19 24.92
N VAL A 492 -0.26 64.41 25.31
CA VAL A 492 1.16 64.69 25.02
C VAL A 492 1.44 64.62 23.51
N LEU A 493 0.64 63.86 22.77
CA LEU A 493 0.77 63.64 21.33
C LEU A 493 -0.29 64.41 20.52
N SER A 494 -0.97 65.39 21.11
CA SER A 494 -2.11 66.07 20.50
C SER A 494 -1.77 67.23 19.54
N SER A 495 -0.48 67.53 19.34
CA SER A 495 0.03 68.62 18.50
C SER A 495 1.10 68.28 17.43
N PRO A 496 1.73 67.09 17.35
CA PRO A 496 2.55 66.75 16.19
C PRO A 496 1.71 66.19 15.05
N ALA A 497 1.78 66.83 13.88
CA ALA A 497 1.24 66.32 12.61
C ALA A 497 1.96 65.05 12.11
N ASP A 498 3.10 64.70 12.71
CA ASP A 498 3.92 63.52 12.38
C ASP A 498 4.71 63.05 13.62
N ALA A 499 4.67 61.75 13.92
CA ALA A 499 5.43 61.11 14.99
C ALA A 499 6.95 61.38 14.87
N SER A 500 7.46 61.55 13.64
CA SER A 500 8.89 61.80 13.36
C SER A 500 9.44 63.10 13.98
N SER A 501 8.55 64.05 14.30
CA SER A 501 8.88 65.33 14.91
C SER A 501 9.20 65.24 16.41
N LEU A 502 8.91 64.11 17.05
CA LEU A 502 9.14 63.87 18.47
C LEU A 502 10.62 63.61 18.77
N THR A 503 11.17 64.36 19.71
CA THR A 503 12.49 64.08 20.28
C THR A 503 12.33 63.23 21.54
N LEU A 504 12.84 62.00 21.51
CA LEU A 504 12.74 61.03 22.61
C LEU A 504 14.11 60.80 23.24
N LYS A 505 14.25 61.08 24.54
CA LYS A 505 15.52 60.92 25.28
C LYS A 505 15.36 59.98 26.46
N LEU A 506 16.22 58.96 26.53
CA LEU A 506 16.27 57.96 27.60
C LEU A 506 17.58 58.03 28.38
N GLY A 507 17.58 57.51 29.61
CA GLY A 507 18.77 57.47 30.47
C GLY A 507 19.27 58.85 30.91
N ILE A 508 18.42 59.87 30.83
CA ILE A 508 18.73 61.26 31.14
C ILE A 508 18.12 61.65 32.49
N LEU A 509 18.89 62.37 33.32
CA LEU A 509 18.40 62.96 34.57
C LEU A 509 18.34 64.50 34.51
N ASN A 510 19.29 65.11 33.80
CA ASN A 510 19.39 66.57 33.66
C ASN A 510 19.00 66.95 32.24
N LYS A 511 17.94 67.75 32.05
CA LYS A 511 17.43 68.18 30.72
C LYS A 511 18.49 68.80 29.81
N ARG A 512 19.54 69.40 30.39
CA ARG A 512 20.66 70.03 29.66
C ARG A 512 21.90 69.14 29.50
N SER A 513 21.84 67.88 29.95
CA SER A 513 22.95 66.94 29.79
C SER A 513 23.11 66.58 28.31
N PRO A 514 24.33 66.56 27.77
CA PRO A 514 24.58 65.95 26.45
C PRO A 514 24.58 64.42 26.51
N HIS A 515 24.68 63.83 27.71
CA HIS A 515 24.69 62.38 27.91
C HIS A 515 23.28 61.85 28.10
N TYR A 516 22.73 61.28 27.03
CA TYR A 516 21.45 60.59 26.96
C TYR A 516 21.46 59.64 25.77
N HIS A 517 20.52 58.70 25.73
CA HIS A 517 20.26 57.90 24.54
C HIS A 517 19.14 58.55 23.74
N GLN A 518 19.44 58.98 22.52
CA GLN A 518 18.45 59.49 21.57
C GLN A 518 17.72 58.32 20.93
N ALA A 519 16.38 58.36 20.95
CA ALA A 519 15.52 57.46 20.21
C ALA A 519 14.66 58.26 19.21
N TRP A 520 14.13 57.57 18.19
CA TRP A 520 13.28 58.16 17.16
C TRP A 520 11.98 57.38 17.07
N ALA A 521 10.86 58.09 16.99
CA ALA A 521 9.56 57.47 16.75
C ALA A 521 9.47 57.00 15.28
N GLU A 522 9.01 55.77 15.10
CA GLU A 522 8.54 55.24 13.81
C GLU A 522 7.07 55.59 13.60
N SER A 523 6.26 55.46 14.66
CA SER A 523 4.83 55.72 14.65
C SER A 523 4.32 56.03 16.06
N ALA A 524 3.19 56.71 16.13
CA ALA A 524 2.48 57.03 17.36
C ALA A 524 1.01 56.60 17.25
N PHE A 525 0.49 56.01 18.32
CA PHE A 525 -0.83 55.41 18.38
C PHE A 525 -1.60 56.01 19.56
N VAL A 526 -2.52 56.91 19.27
CA VAL A 526 -3.45 57.48 20.24
C VAL A 526 -4.66 56.57 20.38
N HIS A 527 -5.14 56.35 21.61
CA HIS A 527 -6.33 55.54 21.82
C HIS A 527 -7.56 56.19 21.16
N ARG A 528 -8.32 55.41 20.37
CA ARG A 528 -9.47 55.88 19.58
C ARG A 528 -10.59 56.56 20.38
N GLY A 529 -10.68 56.24 21.67
CA GLY A 529 -11.68 56.80 22.59
C GLY A 529 -11.28 58.13 23.21
N PHE A 530 -10.08 58.63 22.94
CA PHE A 530 -9.62 59.92 23.45
C PHE A 530 -10.21 61.06 22.60
N ALA A 531 -10.91 61.99 23.25
CA ALA A 531 -11.41 63.21 22.63
C ALA A 531 -10.46 64.36 22.97
N ASN A 532 -9.82 64.97 21.97
CA ASN A 532 -8.95 66.14 22.16
C ASN A 532 -9.78 67.43 22.26
N ASP A 533 -10.73 67.48 23.20
CA ASP A 533 -11.63 68.61 23.42
C ASP A 533 -11.17 69.54 24.56
N GLY A 534 -10.08 69.18 25.23
CA GLY A 534 -9.49 69.93 26.35
C GLY A 534 -10.25 69.82 27.68
N ILE A 535 -11.32 69.02 27.73
CA ILE A 535 -12.26 68.95 28.86
C ILE A 535 -12.42 67.51 29.36
N ASN A 536 -12.55 66.55 28.44
CA ASN A 536 -12.70 65.13 28.74
C ASN A 536 -11.42 64.36 28.42
N PHE A 537 -10.68 64.01 29.47
CA PHE A 537 -9.45 63.22 29.37
C PHE A 537 -9.71 61.71 29.47
N ASP A 538 -10.93 61.23 29.23
CA ASP A 538 -11.18 59.79 29.18
C ASP A 538 -10.36 59.14 28.06
N ASN A 539 -9.80 57.96 28.36
CA ASN A 539 -8.90 57.24 27.47
C ASN A 539 -7.62 58.00 27.06
N ASP A 540 -7.13 58.90 27.91
CA ASP A 540 -5.88 59.63 27.68
C ASP A 540 -4.63 58.73 27.81
N ILE A 541 -4.39 57.92 26.77
CA ILE A 541 -3.27 56.98 26.68
C ILE A 541 -2.80 56.85 25.23
N ALA A 542 -1.50 56.74 25.04
CA ALA A 542 -0.88 56.53 23.74
C ALA A 542 0.39 55.68 23.81
N LEU A 543 0.73 55.07 22.68
CA LEU A 543 1.97 54.33 22.47
C LEU A 543 2.80 54.94 21.36
N ILE A 544 4.12 54.95 21.53
CA ILE A 544 5.08 55.32 20.48
C ILE A 544 5.93 54.11 20.17
N LYS A 545 5.97 53.68 18.91
CA LYS A 545 6.91 52.67 18.42
C LYS A 545 8.23 53.33 18.05
N LEU A 546 9.35 52.77 18.51
CA LEU A 546 10.68 53.24 18.17
C LEU A 546 11.18 52.62 16.89
N LYS A 547 11.84 53.43 16.04
CA LYS A 547 12.45 52.98 14.79
C LYS A 547 13.55 51.93 14.99
N HIS A 548 14.24 51.99 16.12
CA HIS A 548 15.29 51.06 16.50
C HIS A 548 15.14 50.68 17.97
N LYS A 549 15.54 49.44 18.30
CA LYS A 549 15.61 48.97 19.68
C LYS A 549 16.67 49.75 20.46
N VAL A 550 16.35 50.14 21.68
CA VAL A 550 17.27 50.81 22.59
C VAL A 550 18.10 49.79 23.37
N PRO A 551 19.38 50.07 23.67
CA PRO A 551 20.21 49.16 24.43
C PRO A 551 19.76 49.11 25.89
N ILE A 552 19.34 47.93 26.34
CA ILE A 552 18.96 47.72 27.74
C ILE A 552 20.22 47.70 28.61
N SER A 553 20.23 48.53 29.64
CA SER A 553 21.36 48.75 30.54
C SER A 553 20.89 49.18 31.93
N LYS A 554 21.82 49.42 32.87
CA LYS A 554 21.50 49.90 34.22
C LYS A 554 20.68 51.20 34.24
N ASN A 555 20.80 52.04 33.21
CA ASN A 555 20.15 53.34 33.11
C ASN A 555 18.94 53.35 32.15
N ILE A 556 18.75 52.29 31.36
CA ILE A 556 17.66 52.15 30.38
C ILE A 556 17.09 50.75 30.52
N THR A 557 15.92 50.61 31.12
CA THR A 557 15.25 49.32 31.35
C THR A 557 13.75 49.57 31.34
N PRO A 558 12.94 48.72 30.69
CA PRO A 558 11.51 48.96 30.61
C PRO A 558 10.80 48.82 31.96
N ILE A 559 9.66 49.47 32.09
CA ILE A 559 8.71 49.24 33.18
C ILE A 559 7.84 48.02 32.87
N CYS A 560 7.40 47.29 33.90
CA CYS A 560 6.45 46.19 33.68
C CYS A 560 5.02 46.72 33.48
N LEU A 561 4.24 46.06 32.63
CA LEU A 561 2.80 46.30 32.50
C LEU A 561 2.03 45.69 33.69
N PRO A 562 0.90 46.30 34.11
CA PRO A 562 0.03 45.72 35.11
C PRO A 562 -0.58 44.41 34.60
N GLY A 563 -0.90 43.47 35.48
CA GLY A 563 -1.44 42.16 35.10
C GLY A 563 -0.44 41.16 34.50
N TYR A 564 0.80 41.57 34.17
CA TYR A 564 1.89 40.64 33.78
C TYR A 564 2.13 39.54 34.84
N LYS A 565 1.90 39.88 36.10
CA LYS A 565 1.75 38.94 37.21
C LYS A 565 0.43 39.23 37.94
N PRO A 566 -0.23 38.22 38.53
CA PRO A 566 -1.44 38.42 39.32
C PRO A 566 -1.28 39.46 40.45
N SER A 567 -0.06 39.59 40.99
CA SER A 567 0.31 40.54 42.04
C SER A 567 0.44 42.00 41.58
N PHE A 568 0.57 42.26 40.27
CA PHE A 568 0.75 43.61 39.72
C PHE A 568 -0.61 44.32 39.61
N ARG A 569 -1.17 44.67 40.79
CA ARG A 569 -2.47 45.33 40.95
C ARG A 569 -2.32 46.55 41.84
N VAL A 570 -3.06 47.61 41.49
CA VAL A 570 -3.11 48.83 42.28
C VAL A 570 -4.36 48.77 43.16
N ASN A 571 -4.17 48.86 44.48
CA ASN A 571 -5.25 48.94 45.46
C ASN A 571 -5.31 50.34 46.09
N THR A 572 -6.43 50.65 46.74
CA THR A 572 -6.56 51.86 47.56
C THR A 572 -5.51 51.83 48.68
N ASN A 573 -4.97 52.99 49.04
CA ASN A 573 -3.86 53.15 50.01
C ASN A 573 -2.51 52.56 49.58
N ASN A 574 -2.34 52.13 48.32
CA ASN A 574 -1.00 51.84 47.81
C ASN A 574 -0.24 53.15 47.57
N THR A 575 0.98 53.22 48.07
CA THR A 575 1.90 54.32 47.77
C THR A 575 2.60 54.06 46.44
N GLY A 576 2.36 54.93 45.47
CA GLY A 576 3.06 54.94 44.19
C GLY A 576 4.15 56.02 44.16
N ILE A 577 5.02 55.93 43.15
CA ILE A 577 6.02 56.95 42.87
C ILE A 577 5.72 57.55 41.50
N ILE A 578 5.74 58.88 41.45
CA ILE A 578 5.75 59.63 40.19
C ILE A 578 7.12 60.25 39.99
N SER A 579 7.57 60.32 38.74
CA SER A 579 8.81 60.98 38.37
C SER A 579 8.66 61.83 37.12
N GLY A 580 9.27 63.01 37.12
CA GLY A 580 9.25 63.89 35.97
C GLY A 580 10.01 65.21 36.18
N TRP A 581 9.84 66.13 35.23
CA TRP A 581 10.54 67.42 35.18
C TRP A 581 9.58 68.62 35.20
N GLY A 582 8.38 68.40 35.71
CA GLY A 582 7.30 69.37 35.81
C GLY A 582 7.62 70.55 36.71
N LYS A 583 6.65 71.47 36.81
CA LYS A 583 6.75 72.64 37.68
C LYS A 583 6.87 72.21 39.14
N THR A 584 7.78 72.86 39.85
CA THR A 584 7.93 72.73 41.31
C THR A 584 7.14 73.82 42.03
N GLU A 585 7.09 73.79 43.37
CA GLU A 585 6.48 74.83 44.24
C GLU A 585 6.90 76.27 43.90
N ARG A 586 8.03 76.45 43.20
CA ARG A 586 8.52 77.75 42.71
C ARG A 586 7.96 78.15 41.34
N SER A 587 6.92 77.48 40.85
CA SER A 587 6.29 77.68 39.53
C SER A 587 7.23 77.58 38.33
N ARG A 588 8.41 76.95 38.48
CA ARG A 588 9.41 76.72 37.42
C ARG A 588 9.61 75.22 37.20
N GLN A 589 9.75 74.82 35.93
CA GLN A 589 10.11 73.46 35.56
C GLN A 589 11.49 73.08 36.12
N SER A 590 11.61 71.86 36.64
CA SER A 590 12.89 71.38 37.15
C SER A 590 13.87 71.03 36.02
N ARG A 591 15.13 71.42 36.18
CA ARG A 591 16.24 70.98 35.32
C ARG A 591 16.57 69.51 35.51
N PHE A 592 16.37 68.99 36.73
CA PHE A 592 16.71 67.63 37.13
C PHE A 592 15.44 66.80 37.27
N LEU A 593 15.52 65.50 36.99
CA LEU A 593 14.43 64.55 37.20
C LEU A 593 14.13 64.51 38.69
N LEU A 594 12.89 64.83 39.05
CA LEU A 594 12.41 64.75 40.41
C LEU A 594 11.45 63.56 40.55
N TYR A 595 11.27 63.11 41.78
CA TYR A 595 10.25 62.13 42.12
C TYR A 595 9.60 62.44 43.46
N THR A 596 8.39 61.97 43.65
CA THR A 596 7.69 62.01 44.95
C THR A 596 6.80 60.80 45.12
N GLU A 597 6.47 60.50 46.37
CA GLU A 597 5.53 59.45 46.75
C GLU A 597 4.12 60.05 46.83
N VAL A 598 3.15 59.33 46.27
CA VAL A 598 1.72 59.69 46.27
C VAL A 598 0.88 58.47 46.63
N ASP A 599 -0.15 58.66 47.44
CA ASP A 599 -1.03 57.58 47.85
C ASP A 599 -2.25 57.50 46.95
N VAL A 600 -2.65 56.28 46.57
CA VAL A 600 -3.84 56.05 45.74
C VAL A 600 -5.09 56.35 46.55
N VAL A 601 -5.91 57.25 46.02
CA VAL A 601 -7.13 57.75 46.65
C VAL A 601 -8.32 56.90 46.24
N GLU A 602 -9.25 56.71 47.16
CA GLU A 602 -10.51 55.99 46.89
C GLU A 602 -11.34 56.68 45.80
N PRO A 603 -11.94 55.95 44.86
CA PRO A 603 -12.67 56.53 43.73
C PRO A 603 -13.79 57.50 44.13
N ASN A 604 -14.57 57.16 45.17
CA ASN A 604 -15.68 58.00 45.64
C ASN A 604 -15.20 59.33 46.21
N LYS A 605 -14.08 59.29 46.95
CA LYS A 605 -13.46 60.49 47.52
C LYS A 605 -12.91 61.40 46.43
N CYS A 606 -12.27 60.83 45.42
CA CYS A 606 -11.79 61.62 44.29
C CYS A 606 -12.94 62.22 43.47
N LYS A 607 -14.00 61.45 43.20
CA LYS A 607 -15.21 61.98 42.53
C LYS A 607 -15.83 63.14 43.30
N ALA A 608 -15.92 63.04 44.63
CA ALA A 608 -16.44 64.10 45.48
C ALA A 608 -15.60 65.39 45.42
N ALA A 609 -14.26 65.26 45.40
CA ALA A 609 -13.34 66.41 45.31
C ALA A 609 -13.54 67.24 44.03
N TYR A 610 -13.96 66.60 42.94
CA TYR A 610 -14.16 67.23 41.63
C TYR A 610 -15.63 67.53 41.27
N ALA A 611 -16.61 67.04 42.03
CA ALA A 611 -18.04 67.10 41.68
C ALA A 611 -18.61 68.53 41.50
N SER A 612 -18.04 69.53 42.18
CA SER A 612 -18.47 70.94 42.14
C SER A 612 -17.52 71.86 41.37
N ARG A 613 -16.51 71.29 40.70
CA ARG A 613 -15.46 72.06 40.03
C ARG A 613 -15.68 72.06 38.52
N THR A 614 -15.43 73.22 37.90
CA THR A 614 -15.55 73.42 36.45
C THR A 614 -14.24 73.91 35.87
N LEU A 615 -13.89 73.40 34.69
CA LEU A 615 -12.83 73.95 33.85
C LEU A 615 -13.48 74.64 32.65
N GLU A 616 -13.18 75.93 32.43
CA GLU A 616 -13.78 76.75 31.36
C GLU A 616 -15.33 76.72 31.31
N GLY A 617 -15.96 76.65 32.49
CA GLY A 617 -17.43 76.63 32.63
C GLY A 617 -18.10 75.27 32.37
N LYS A 618 -17.32 74.19 32.13
CA LYS A 618 -17.83 72.83 31.96
C LYS A 618 -17.45 71.93 33.15
N PRO A 619 -18.32 70.98 33.57
CA PRO A 619 -18.03 70.07 34.67
C PRO A 619 -16.93 69.08 34.27
N LEU A 620 -15.98 68.86 35.18
CA LEU A 620 -14.94 67.84 35.01
C LEU A 620 -15.53 66.45 35.25
N THR A 621 -15.23 65.51 34.35
CA THR A 621 -15.79 64.15 34.41
C THR A 621 -14.71 63.14 34.78
N LEU A 622 -14.87 62.46 35.92
CA LEU A 622 -14.03 61.31 36.28
C LEU A 622 -14.70 60.00 35.86
N THR A 623 -13.99 59.22 35.04
CA THR A 623 -14.45 57.92 34.53
C THR A 623 -13.83 56.75 35.30
N GLU A 624 -14.32 55.53 35.05
CA GLU A 624 -13.74 54.30 35.61
C GLU A 624 -12.37 53.93 35.03
N ASN A 625 -11.96 54.62 33.97
CA ASN A 625 -10.65 54.51 33.34
C ASN A 625 -9.59 55.40 33.99
N MET A 626 -9.96 56.13 35.04
CA MET A 626 -9.08 57.03 35.77
C MET A 626 -8.85 56.50 37.18
N LEU A 627 -7.69 56.82 37.74
CA LEU A 627 -7.40 56.69 39.17
C LEU A 627 -6.84 58.00 39.69
N CYS A 628 -6.98 58.24 40.98
CA CYS A 628 -6.45 59.45 41.61
C CYS A 628 -5.37 59.11 42.61
N ALA A 629 -4.35 59.95 42.70
CA ALA A 629 -3.31 59.82 43.70
C ALA A 629 -2.85 61.20 44.18
N GLY A 630 -2.59 61.32 45.48
CA GLY A 630 -2.17 62.57 46.12
C GLY A 630 -2.33 62.52 47.63
N THR A 631 -1.94 63.60 48.31
CA THR A 631 -2.05 63.74 49.77
C THR A 631 -3.15 64.71 50.17
N GLU A 632 -3.87 64.43 51.25
CA GLU A 632 -4.96 65.30 51.74
C GLU A 632 -4.48 66.72 52.08
N GLU A 633 -3.30 66.82 52.71
CA GLU A 633 -2.66 68.08 53.11
C GLU A 633 -2.17 68.93 51.91
N GLY A 634 -2.27 68.41 50.68
CA GLY A 634 -1.64 69.02 49.51
C GLY A 634 -0.11 68.86 49.52
N GLY A 635 0.58 69.61 48.68
CA GLY A 635 2.06 69.70 48.62
C GLY A 635 2.78 68.58 47.86
N LYS A 636 2.15 67.42 47.61
CA LYS A 636 2.73 66.32 46.81
C LYS A 636 1.81 65.91 45.67
N ASP A 637 2.16 66.32 44.45
CA ASP A 637 1.39 66.00 43.26
C ASP A 637 2.26 66.01 42.00
N SER A 638 1.76 65.41 40.92
CA SER A 638 2.27 65.60 39.56
C SER A 638 1.88 67.00 39.05
N CYS A 639 2.73 67.64 38.24
CA CYS A 639 2.43 68.99 37.76
C CYS A 639 2.76 69.20 36.29
N TYR A 640 2.35 70.36 35.74
CA TYR A 640 2.64 70.76 34.36
C TYR A 640 4.07 70.45 33.94
N GLY A 641 4.24 69.56 32.96
CA GLY A 641 5.52 69.03 32.47
C GLY A 641 5.87 67.61 32.92
N ASP A 642 5.01 66.98 33.73
CA ASP A 642 5.04 65.55 34.07
C ASP A 642 4.04 64.71 33.26
N SER A 643 3.18 65.37 32.48
CA SER A 643 2.17 64.78 31.58
C SER A 643 2.71 63.58 30.79
N GLY A 644 2.00 62.45 30.83
CA GLY A 644 2.42 61.21 30.17
C GLY A 644 3.48 60.39 30.93
N GLY A 645 4.04 60.93 32.02
CA GLY A 645 4.91 60.18 32.93
C GLY A 645 4.19 59.00 33.59
N ALA A 646 4.94 58.01 34.05
CA ALA A 646 4.38 56.83 34.70
C ALA A 646 4.27 57.03 36.22
N LEU A 647 3.08 56.75 36.76
CA LEU A 647 2.88 56.44 38.17
C LEU A 647 3.18 54.95 38.36
N VAL A 648 4.28 54.66 39.08
CA VAL A 648 4.81 53.31 39.23
C VAL A 648 4.66 52.79 40.65
N PHE A 649 4.47 51.48 40.75
CA PHE A 649 4.31 50.75 42.01
C PHE A 649 5.33 49.63 42.09
N ARG A 650 5.78 49.33 43.30
CA ARG A 650 6.71 48.22 43.55
C ARG A 650 5.93 47.02 44.07
N ASP A 651 5.98 45.94 43.30
CA ASP A 651 5.45 44.66 43.74
C ASP A 651 6.30 44.07 44.86
N THR A 652 5.66 43.63 45.94
CA THR A 652 6.35 43.13 47.14
C THR A 652 6.89 41.72 46.96
N GLU A 653 6.28 40.91 46.09
CA GLU A 653 6.64 39.51 45.82
C GLU A 653 7.85 39.43 44.88
N THR A 654 7.72 39.97 43.67
CA THR A 654 8.74 39.90 42.62
C THR A 654 9.83 40.96 42.75
N LYS A 655 9.62 41.96 43.62
CA LYS A 655 10.45 43.18 43.76
C LYS A 655 10.57 44.01 42.49
N ARG A 656 9.67 43.80 41.51
CA ARG A 656 9.62 44.54 40.24
C ARG A 656 8.76 45.78 40.35
N TRP A 657 9.12 46.78 39.56
CA TRP A 657 8.29 47.97 39.35
C TRP A 657 7.37 47.79 38.15
N PHE A 658 6.11 48.20 38.30
CA PHE A 658 5.13 48.20 37.22
C PHE A 658 4.40 49.55 37.14
N VAL A 659 3.90 49.88 35.95
CA VAL A 659 3.10 51.09 35.73
C VAL A 659 1.66 50.83 36.17
N GLY A 660 1.16 51.63 37.11
CA GLY A 660 -0.23 51.58 37.55
C GLY A 660 -1.08 52.69 36.94
N GLY A 661 -0.47 53.84 36.64
CA GLY A 661 -1.13 54.96 36.00
C GLY A 661 -0.23 55.77 35.08
N VAL A 662 -0.84 56.55 34.19
CA VAL A 662 -0.17 57.52 33.31
C VAL A 662 -0.66 58.91 33.69
N VAL A 663 0.24 59.86 33.97
CA VAL A 663 -0.10 61.23 34.38
C VAL A 663 -0.97 61.88 33.29
N SER A 664 -2.20 62.25 33.63
CA SER A 664 -3.19 62.77 32.67
C SER A 664 -3.50 64.24 32.95
N TRP A 665 -4.20 64.58 34.04
CA TRP A 665 -4.62 65.96 34.31
C TRP A 665 -4.77 66.25 35.82
N GLY A 666 -4.87 67.54 36.15
CA GLY A 666 -5.12 68.07 37.50
C GLY A 666 -5.42 69.57 37.42
N LEU A 667 -6.21 70.09 38.37
CA LEU A 667 -6.62 71.51 38.39
C LEU A 667 -5.51 72.44 38.88
N GLU A 668 -5.04 72.20 40.11
CA GLU A 668 -3.97 72.96 40.75
C GLU A 668 -3.00 72.00 41.41
N CYS A 669 -1.73 72.06 41.02
CA CYS A 669 -0.72 71.15 41.52
C CYS A 669 -0.48 71.37 43.02
N GLY A 670 -0.68 70.33 43.81
CA GLY A 670 -0.34 70.35 45.24
C GLY A 670 -1.28 71.19 46.11
N SER A 671 -2.46 71.56 45.62
CA SER A 671 -3.52 72.15 46.47
C SER A 671 -4.10 71.09 47.40
N ALA A 672 -4.41 71.46 48.64
CA ALA A 672 -5.09 70.57 49.59
C ALA A 672 -6.45 70.14 49.03
N GLU A 673 -6.83 68.88 49.29
CA GLU A 673 -8.08 68.25 48.82
C GLU A 673 -8.25 68.13 47.29
N LEU A 674 -7.22 68.43 46.50
CA LEU A 674 -7.19 68.16 45.05
C LEU A 674 -6.14 67.07 44.76
N TYR A 675 -6.50 66.11 43.91
CA TYR A 675 -5.68 64.93 43.61
C TYR A 675 -5.29 64.90 42.14
N GLY A 676 -4.05 64.51 41.82
CA GLY A 676 -3.66 64.22 40.45
C GLY A 676 -4.48 63.07 39.88
N VAL A 677 -4.91 63.21 38.62
CA VAL A 677 -5.71 62.21 37.91
C VAL A 677 -4.85 61.52 36.86
N TYR A 678 -4.88 60.19 36.87
CA TYR A 678 -4.04 59.33 36.06
C TYR A 678 -4.91 58.37 35.25
N THR A 679 -4.52 58.11 34.00
CA THR A 679 -5.13 57.04 33.22
C THR A 679 -4.76 55.70 33.84
N LYS A 680 -5.77 54.88 34.19
CA LYS A 680 -5.61 53.58 34.84
C LYS A 680 -5.08 52.55 33.85
N ALA A 681 -3.76 52.35 33.83
CA ALA A 681 -3.07 51.52 32.84
C ALA A 681 -3.61 50.08 32.77
N ALA A 682 -4.11 49.54 33.89
CA ALA A 682 -4.71 48.20 33.96
C ALA A 682 -5.91 48.01 33.01
N ASN A 683 -6.68 49.05 32.73
CA ASN A 683 -7.84 48.96 31.83
C ASN A 683 -7.43 48.88 30.34
N TYR A 684 -6.16 49.17 30.02
CA TYR A 684 -5.67 49.28 28.64
C TYR A 684 -4.62 48.23 28.27
N VAL A 685 -4.32 47.27 29.15
CA VAL A 685 -3.29 46.24 28.89
C VAL A 685 -3.59 45.47 27.60
N SER A 686 -4.83 45.03 27.40
CA SER A 686 -5.22 44.30 26.20
C SER A 686 -5.05 45.14 24.92
N TRP A 687 -5.30 46.45 24.99
CA TRP A 687 -5.07 47.36 23.86
C TRP A 687 -3.56 47.54 23.59
N ILE A 688 -2.75 47.68 24.65
CA ILE A 688 -1.29 47.79 24.55
C ILE A 688 -0.70 46.52 23.92
N GLU A 689 -1.04 45.35 24.45
CA GLU A 689 -0.51 44.06 23.98
C GLU A 689 -0.94 43.77 22.54
N ALA A 690 -2.19 44.07 22.17
CA ALA A 690 -2.68 43.89 20.80
C ALA A 690 -1.91 44.76 19.80
N LEU A 691 -1.63 46.02 20.14
CA LEU A 691 -0.84 46.91 19.29
C LEU A 691 0.60 46.46 19.16
N ILE A 692 1.23 46.07 20.27
CA ILE A 692 2.61 45.57 20.27
C ILE A 692 2.69 44.32 19.41
N ALA A 693 1.78 43.35 19.55
CA ALA A 693 1.78 42.11 18.78
C ALA A 693 1.49 42.31 17.27
N HIS A 694 0.68 43.30 16.90
CA HIS A 694 0.38 43.59 15.50
C HIS A 694 1.56 44.26 14.77
N HIS A 695 2.43 44.95 15.50
CA HIS A 695 3.53 45.75 14.96
C HIS A 695 4.93 45.28 15.40
N SER A 696 5.03 44.09 16.01
CA SER A 696 6.27 43.46 16.51
C SER A 696 7.09 42.75 15.46
#